data_AF-A0A7S9C778-F1
#
_entry.id   AF-A0A7S9C778-F1
#
_cell.length_a   1.000
_cell.length_b   1.000
_cell.length_c   1.000
_cell.angle_alpha   90.00
_cell.angle_beta   90.00
_cell.angle_gamma   90.00
#
_symmetry.space_group_name_H-M   'P 1'
#
loop_
_entity.id
_entity.type
_entity.pdbx_description
1 polymer ?
#
loop_
_entity_poly.entity_id
_entity_poly.type
_entity_poly.pdbx_seq_one_letter_code
_entity_poly.pdbx_strand_id
1 'polypeptide(L)'
;MSAGRWRISRLKGGLGAQAAAWDELNQRRFGAHPLLSALFVDGLLASFGQGDEHLCRLDGDDGRPIAMCILRPKGRLAWQSFLPSQAQVGPSLLPDAAQARQLLAMLPGMALQLDLLCNDPLLVPAGELRAPEAMRLEHALTMHVDLAGGDFDAYWEARPKKLRANIKRYKQRLKAETQSIRFEVHEDPAALGPAVRRYAELETRGWKGREGTALGSVPEQLHFYETLLAEAGARGQAAVYEYYIDERLAASRLTIASGDCLVMLKTTYDEELSKFAPGRLLLRHLLRHEFGLGRYRRIEFYTNANQDLLAWASGQRWIDHLSLYRYPLVSVINDAFRPLTRHLQLGTETMLPAEQRVRRFDRVEALPDDARALLEQAAAESSSNSTAWYGNLARTVYASGTELCFYTLEELEQTVAVLPLRIERRGRSVRLHALTNFYSPLYDAVISPTVRLNALMTLVATLRHDHPKLCSIYLAPMAPESRGYQAMVTALRKCSLPVFEFFCFDNWYLSPVPPWEQYLASRGGQLRSTLKRRGAKFVEAGGSFELLTTPEQMAEGTAAYLQVYGSSWKRPEPFPDFIPGLLMTYAQRGELRLGVARLQGRPVAVQLWLIGQGRAEIHKLAYDEAFKQFSPGSLLTAFIMRHAIEQDQVQTVDYLIGDDDYKRDWMNTRRERWGVIAYNPRRLAGLLGLLREMLGRAIRSLWPRSAGSA
;
A
#
# COMPACT_ATOMS: atom_id res chain seq x y z
N MET A 1 -19.81 -0.15 -25.32
CA MET A 1 -20.02 1.17 -24.68
C MET A 1 -19.59 2.21 -25.70
N SER A 2 -20.50 3.10 -26.12
CA SER A 2 -20.15 4.25 -26.96
C SER A 2 -19.06 5.04 -26.24
N ALA A 3 -17.86 5.08 -26.82
CA ALA A 3 -16.73 5.75 -26.21
C ALA A 3 -16.97 7.26 -26.27
N GLY A 4 -17.26 7.88 -25.13
CA GLY A 4 -17.21 9.34 -25.01
C GLY A 4 -15.89 9.87 -25.58
N ARG A 5 -15.93 10.98 -26.31
CA ARG A 5 -14.74 11.54 -26.97
C ARG A 5 -14.12 12.60 -26.08
N TRP A 6 -12.82 12.47 -25.78
CA TRP A 6 -12.08 13.52 -25.09
C TRP A 6 -12.01 14.79 -25.96
N ARG A 7 -12.24 15.94 -25.31
CA ARG A 7 -12.04 17.28 -25.86
C ARG A 7 -10.89 17.94 -25.12
N ILE A 8 -9.98 18.55 -25.87
CA ILE A 8 -8.77 19.19 -25.33
C ILE A 8 -8.84 20.66 -25.72
N SER A 9 -8.77 21.55 -24.73
CA SER A 9 -8.85 22.99 -24.93
C SER A 9 -7.76 23.70 -24.13
N ARG A 10 -7.13 24.70 -24.72
CA ARG A 10 -6.10 25.50 -24.05
C ARG A 10 -6.74 26.45 -23.05
N LEU A 11 -6.23 26.50 -21.83
CA LEU A 11 -6.68 27.41 -20.79
C LEU A 11 -6.07 28.80 -20.96
N LYS A 12 -6.75 29.82 -20.47
CA LYS A 12 -6.30 31.22 -20.48
C LYS A 12 -6.27 31.77 -19.05
N GLY A 13 -5.41 31.20 -18.21
CA GLY A 13 -5.22 31.64 -16.81
C GLY A 13 -6.32 31.22 -15.83
N GLY A 14 -7.28 30.40 -16.24
CA GLY A 14 -8.37 29.88 -15.41
C GLY A 14 -9.30 28.94 -16.16
N LEU A 15 -10.19 28.26 -15.46
CA LEU A 15 -11.23 27.34 -15.97
C LEU A 15 -12.34 28.08 -16.73
N GLY A 16 -12.60 29.33 -16.38
CA GLY A 16 -13.61 30.18 -17.04
C GLY A 16 -15.00 29.53 -17.04
N ALA A 17 -15.63 29.42 -18.22
CA ALA A 17 -16.96 28.82 -18.37
C ALA A 17 -17.05 27.34 -17.92
N GLN A 18 -15.91 26.67 -17.68
CA GLN A 18 -15.86 25.28 -17.23
C GLN A 18 -15.84 25.13 -15.70
N ALA A 19 -15.70 26.22 -14.93
CA ALA A 19 -15.61 26.18 -13.48
C ALA A 19 -16.82 25.50 -12.81
N ALA A 20 -18.04 25.85 -13.24
CA ALA A 20 -19.26 25.23 -12.69
C ALA A 20 -19.34 23.72 -12.98
N ALA A 21 -18.97 23.32 -14.20
CA ALA A 21 -18.97 21.90 -14.59
C ALA A 21 -17.89 21.09 -13.86
N TRP A 22 -16.75 21.74 -13.57
CA TRP A 22 -15.67 21.19 -12.75
C TRP A 22 -16.14 20.95 -11.31
N ASP A 23 -16.74 21.96 -10.66
CA ASP A 23 -17.25 21.82 -9.29
C ASP A 23 -18.41 20.83 -9.18
N GLU A 24 -19.31 20.77 -10.16
CA GLU A 24 -20.37 19.75 -10.21
C GLU A 24 -19.78 18.33 -10.26
N LEU A 25 -18.72 18.12 -11.05
CA LEU A 25 -18.03 16.82 -11.10
C LEU A 25 -17.27 16.53 -9.80
N ASN A 26 -16.58 17.53 -9.23
CA ASN A 26 -15.92 17.43 -7.93
C ASN A 26 -16.91 17.03 -6.82
N GLN A 27 -18.08 17.67 -6.77
CA GLN A 27 -19.12 17.36 -5.81
C GLN A 27 -19.66 15.94 -5.97
N ARG A 28 -20.03 15.55 -7.20
CA ARG A 28 -20.65 14.23 -7.47
C ARG A 28 -19.71 13.06 -7.20
N ARG A 29 -18.40 13.21 -7.40
CA ARG A 29 -17.44 12.10 -7.29
C ARG A 29 -16.50 12.15 -6.10
N PHE A 30 -16.16 13.34 -5.62
CA PHE A 30 -15.08 13.54 -4.64
C PHE A 30 -15.56 14.29 -3.39
N GLY A 31 -16.87 14.39 -3.18
CA GLY A 31 -17.43 15.04 -1.98
C GLY A 31 -17.13 16.54 -1.89
N ALA A 32 -16.94 17.19 -3.04
CA ALA A 32 -16.52 18.59 -3.14
C ALA A 32 -15.16 18.87 -2.47
N HIS A 33 -14.18 18.00 -2.72
CA HIS A 33 -12.86 18.06 -2.13
C HIS A 33 -12.21 19.46 -2.28
N PRO A 34 -11.69 20.09 -1.20
CA PRO A 34 -11.24 21.50 -1.24
C PRO A 34 -10.13 21.77 -2.25
N LEU A 35 -9.11 20.91 -2.33
CA LEU A 35 -7.99 21.05 -3.28
C LEU A 35 -8.38 20.77 -4.74
N LEU A 36 -9.60 20.28 -4.98
CA LEU A 36 -10.14 20.05 -6.32
C LEU A 36 -11.29 21.03 -6.62
N SER A 37 -11.55 22.03 -5.79
CA SER A 37 -12.53 23.07 -6.08
C SER A 37 -12.06 23.98 -7.21
N ALA A 38 -12.99 24.51 -8.00
CA ALA A 38 -12.67 25.50 -9.02
C ALA A 38 -12.03 26.75 -8.39
N LEU A 39 -12.44 27.14 -7.17
CA LEU A 39 -11.82 28.21 -6.40
C LEU A 39 -10.30 28.00 -6.24
N PHE A 40 -9.91 26.82 -5.75
CA PHE A 40 -8.50 26.51 -5.54
C PHE A 40 -7.74 26.37 -6.87
N VAL A 41 -8.32 25.65 -7.84
CA VAL A 41 -7.69 25.38 -9.13
C VAL A 41 -7.54 26.65 -9.97
N ASP A 42 -8.54 27.54 -9.99
CA ASP A 42 -8.47 28.83 -10.68
C ASP A 42 -7.43 29.75 -10.03
N GLY A 43 -7.38 29.80 -8.69
CA GLY A 43 -6.32 30.54 -8.00
C GLY A 43 -4.92 30.04 -8.40
N LEU A 44 -4.72 28.73 -8.52
CA LEU A 44 -3.45 28.16 -8.98
C LEU A 44 -3.13 28.53 -10.42
N LEU A 45 -4.11 28.45 -11.33
CA LEU A 45 -3.93 28.81 -12.74
C LEU A 45 -3.63 30.30 -12.92
N ALA A 46 -4.31 31.16 -12.15
CA ALA A 46 -4.15 32.60 -12.21
C ALA A 46 -2.78 33.04 -11.68
N SER A 47 -2.31 32.42 -10.58
CA SER A 47 -1.06 32.82 -9.93
C SER A 47 0.18 32.11 -10.49
N PHE A 48 0.05 30.85 -10.94
CA PHE A 48 1.21 30.01 -11.30
C PHE A 48 1.11 29.38 -12.70
N GLY A 49 0.04 29.65 -13.45
CA GLY A 49 -0.12 29.20 -14.83
C GLY A 49 0.87 29.89 -15.76
N GLN A 50 1.38 29.15 -16.74
CA GLN A 50 2.29 29.63 -17.79
C GLN A 50 1.60 29.81 -19.14
N GLY A 51 0.31 29.47 -19.21
CA GLY A 51 -0.52 29.58 -20.41
C GLY A 51 -0.34 28.42 -21.39
N ASP A 52 0.41 27.38 -21.05
CA ASP A 52 0.52 26.13 -21.83
C ASP A 52 -0.35 25.00 -21.24
N GLU A 53 -1.16 25.32 -20.23
CA GLU A 53 -2.12 24.41 -19.62
C GLU A 53 -3.32 24.15 -20.54
N HIS A 54 -3.76 22.91 -20.54
CA HIS A 54 -4.88 22.41 -21.31
C HIS A 54 -5.87 21.70 -20.41
N LEU A 55 -7.13 22.06 -20.52
CA LEU A 55 -8.23 21.31 -19.95
C LEU A 55 -8.59 20.17 -20.90
N CYS A 56 -8.46 18.95 -20.39
CA CYS A 56 -8.91 17.73 -21.03
C CYS A 56 -10.23 17.31 -20.39
N ARG A 57 -11.29 17.18 -21.18
CA ARG A 57 -12.65 16.89 -20.71
C ARG A 57 -13.22 15.69 -21.47
N LEU A 58 -13.84 14.76 -20.75
CA LEU A 58 -14.58 13.63 -21.29
C LEU A 58 -16.05 13.78 -20.90
N ASP A 59 -16.92 13.80 -21.90
CA ASP A 59 -18.37 13.87 -21.73
C ASP A 59 -19.00 12.47 -21.78
N GLY A 60 -20.01 12.25 -20.93
CA GLY A 60 -20.87 11.07 -20.99
C GLY A 60 -21.96 11.21 -22.06
N ASP A 61 -22.78 10.16 -22.21
CA ASP A 61 -23.88 10.14 -23.20
C ASP A 61 -24.94 11.23 -22.94
N ASP A 62 -25.06 11.70 -21.69
CA ASP A 62 -25.95 12.79 -21.25
C ASP A 62 -25.36 14.20 -21.46
N GLY A 63 -24.16 14.29 -22.06
CA GLY A 63 -23.43 15.54 -22.28
C GLY A 63 -22.79 16.14 -21.02
N ARG A 64 -22.95 15.52 -19.85
CA ARG A 64 -22.29 15.96 -18.61
C ARG A 64 -20.85 15.44 -18.56
N PRO A 65 -19.91 16.20 -17.98
CA PRO A 65 -18.55 15.71 -17.84
C PRO A 65 -18.53 14.52 -16.87
N ILE A 66 -17.84 13.46 -17.29
CA ILE A 66 -17.57 12.27 -16.47
C ILE A 66 -16.10 12.20 -16.03
N ALA A 67 -15.21 12.90 -16.74
CA ALA A 67 -13.82 13.07 -16.34
C ALA A 67 -13.27 14.43 -16.82
N MET A 68 -12.46 15.09 -16.00
CA MET A 68 -11.76 16.34 -16.34
C MET A 68 -10.36 16.35 -15.73
N CYS A 69 -9.34 16.81 -16.45
CA CYS A 69 -8.02 17.02 -15.88
C CYS A 69 -7.27 18.16 -16.58
N ILE A 70 -6.30 18.76 -15.87
CA ILE A 70 -5.48 19.84 -16.42
C ILE A 70 -4.06 19.32 -16.66
N LEU A 71 -3.66 19.34 -17.93
CA LEU A 71 -2.37 18.85 -18.39
C LEU A 71 -1.57 19.94 -19.08
N ARG A 72 -0.25 19.78 -19.15
CA ARG A 72 0.64 20.63 -19.93
C ARG A 72 1.72 19.81 -20.64
N PRO A 73 2.27 20.29 -21.77
CA PRO A 73 3.38 19.63 -22.44
C PRO A 73 4.63 19.51 -21.54
N LYS A 74 5.35 18.40 -21.68
CA LYS A 74 6.65 18.13 -21.04
C LYS A 74 7.65 17.76 -22.12
N GLY A 75 8.22 18.77 -22.77
CA GLY A 75 9.00 18.58 -23.99
C GLY A 75 8.13 18.11 -25.16
N ARG A 76 8.73 17.42 -26.13
CA ARG A 76 8.06 17.04 -27.39
C ARG A 76 7.32 15.69 -27.35
N LEU A 77 7.66 14.82 -26.40
CA LEU A 77 7.21 13.42 -26.37
C LEU A 77 6.39 13.06 -25.14
N ALA A 78 6.22 13.98 -24.20
CA ALA A 78 5.53 13.71 -22.95
C ALA A 78 4.61 14.86 -22.55
N TRP A 79 3.64 14.51 -21.71
CA TRP A 79 2.70 15.43 -21.07
C TRP A 79 2.69 15.16 -19.57
N GLN A 80 2.29 16.14 -18.77
CA GLN A 80 2.15 15.98 -17.32
C GLN A 80 1.00 16.80 -16.77
N SER A 81 0.51 16.45 -15.58
CA SER A 81 -0.43 17.28 -14.83
C SER A 81 0.14 18.69 -14.57
N PHE A 82 -0.72 19.71 -14.63
CA PHE A 82 -0.40 21.02 -14.08
C PHE A 82 -0.29 20.91 -12.56
N LEU A 83 0.92 21.08 -12.02
CA LEU A 83 1.19 20.89 -10.59
C LEU A 83 2.22 21.91 -10.09
N PRO A 84 1.79 23.13 -9.73
CA PRO A 84 2.64 24.08 -9.00
C PRO A 84 2.94 23.57 -7.58
N SER A 85 3.95 24.11 -6.90
CA SER A 85 4.41 23.61 -5.59
C SER A 85 3.39 23.76 -4.45
N GLN A 86 2.38 24.61 -4.64
CA GLN A 86 1.24 24.83 -3.75
C GLN A 86 0.19 23.71 -3.87
N ALA A 87 0.17 22.99 -4.98
CA ALA A 87 -0.76 21.88 -5.22
C ALA A 87 -0.16 20.57 -4.70
N GLN A 88 -0.80 20.00 -3.66
CA GLN A 88 -0.41 18.70 -3.10
C GLN A 88 -1.20 17.53 -3.71
N VAL A 89 -2.22 17.85 -4.52
CA VAL A 89 -3.00 16.92 -5.33
C VAL A 89 -3.06 17.47 -6.75
N GLY A 90 -2.84 16.62 -7.74
CA GLY A 90 -3.00 17.03 -9.14
C GLY A 90 -4.45 17.38 -9.46
N PRO A 91 -4.74 18.46 -10.21
CA PRO A 91 -6.09 18.85 -10.62
C PRO A 91 -6.62 17.85 -11.67
N SER A 92 -7.10 16.72 -11.18
CA SER A 92 -7.58 15.59 -11.97
C SER A 92 -8.83 14.99 -11.33
N LEU A 93 -9.97 15.21 -11.99
CA LEU A 93 -11.27 14.64 -11.70
C LEU A 93 -11.48 13.41 -12.60
N LEU A 94 -10.68 12.36 -12.38
CA LEU A 94 -10.76 11.10 -13.12
C LEU A 94 -11.41 10.02 -12.24
N PRO A 95 -12.38 9.24 -12.75
CA PRO A 95 -12.89 8.08 -12.00
C PRO A 95 -11.81 7.03 -11.70
N ASP A 96 -10.86 6.82 -12.61
CA ASP A 96 -9.61 6.10 -12.35
C ASP A 96 -8.52 6.59 -13.30
N ALA A 97 -7.26 6.27 -12.99
CA ALA A 97 -6.13 6.67 -13.81
C ALA A 97 -6.03 5.89 -15.14
N ALA A 98 -6.65 4.72 -15.25
CA ALA A 98 -6.64 3.92 -16.47
C ALA A 98 -7.35 4.63 -17.64
N GLN A 99 -8.37 5.43 -17.33
CA GLN A 99 -9.08 6.27 -18.31
C GLN A 99 -8.17 7.30 -19.00
N ALA A 100 -7.12 7.76 -18.32
CA ALA A 100 -6.15 8.69 -18.90
C ALA A 100 -5.29 8.05 -20.02
N ARG A 101 -5.31 6.71 -20.17
CA ARG A 101 -4.66 6.05 -21.32
C ARG A 101 -5.33 6.37 -22.65
N GLN A 102 -6.66 6.46 -22.66
CA GLN A 102 -7.39 6.88 -23.86
C GLN A 102 -7.03 8.32 -24.22
N LEU A 103 -6.91 9.19 -23.20
CA LEU A 103 -6.46 10.56 -23.37
C LEU A 103 -5.03 10.62 -23.95
N LEU A 104 -4.08 9.81 -23.45
CA LEU A 104 -2.70 9.78 -23.95
C LEU A 104 -2.60 9.59 -25.47
N ALA A 105 -3.48 8.77 -26.07
CA ALA A 105 -3.51 8.56 -27.51
C ALA A 105 -4.02 9.78 -28.31
N MET A 106 -4.77 10.67 -27.66
CA MET A 106 -5.38 11.87 -28.26
C MET A 106 -4.65 13.17 -27.93
N LEU A 107 -3.69 13.14 -27.01
CA LEU A 107 -2.89 14.32 -26.67
C LEU A 107 -2.16 14.86 -27.91
N PRO A 108 -2.09 16.18 -28.10
CA PRO A 108 -1.41 16.77 -29.24
C PRO A 108 0.07 16.34 -29.35
N GLY A 109 0.53 16.16 -30.59
CA GLY A 109 1.91 15.78 -30.90
C GLY A 109 2.20 14.28 -30.73
N MET A 110 3.49 13.94 -30.61
CA MET A 110 3.94 12.55 -30.42
C MET A 110 3.97 12.18 -28.94
N ALA A 111 2.82 12.26 -28.26
CA ALA A 111 2.74 11.89 -26.86
C ALA A 111 3.01 10.38 -26.68
N LEU A 112 4.13 10.04 -26.04
CA LEU A 112 4.56 8.69 -25.68
C LEU A 112 4.40 8.41 -24.19
N GLN A 113 4.37 9.46 -23.36
CA GLN A 113 4.24 9.37 -21.92
C GLN A 113 3.28 10.44 -21.37
N LEU A 114 2.47 10.08 -20.38
CA LEU A 114 1.66 11.00 -19.58
C LEU A 114 1.95 10.80 -18.10
N ASP A 115 2.41 11.85 -17.42
CA ASP A 115 2.64 11.84 -15.97
C ASP A 115 1.46 12.49 -15.23
N LEU A 116 0.66 11.67 -14.54
CA LEU A 116 -0.32 12.16 -13.56
C LEU A 116 0.41 12.40 -12.24
N LEU A 117 0.64 13.67 -11.92
CA LEU A 117 1.46 14.06 -10.76
C LEU A 117 0.59 14.28 -9.52
N CYS A 118 1.14 13.93 -8.35
CA CYS A 118 0.45 14.01 -7.05
C CYS A 118 -0.97 13.41 -7.08
N ASN A 119 -1.08 12.22 -7.68
CA ASN A 119 -2.29 11.43 -7.72
C ASN A 119 -2.57 10.83 -6.34
N ASP A 120 -3.60 11.32 -5.67
CA ASP A 120 -4.10 10.71 -4.44
C ASP A 120 -4.91 9.45 -4.79
N PRO A 121 -4.46 8.24 -4.38
CA PRO A 121 -5.15 7.00 -4.72
C PRO A 121 -6.55 6.88 -4.07
N LEU A 122 -6.84 7.68 -3.04
CA LEU A 122 -8.18 7.77 -2.46
C LEU A 122 -9.15 8.49 -3.41
N LEU A 123 -8.66 9.49 -4.13
CA LEU A 123 -9.47 10.30 -5.06
C LEU A 123 -9.49 9.61 -6.44
N VAL A 124 -8.31 9.37 -7.00
CA VAL A 124 -8.14 8.78 -8.32
C VAL A 124 -7.39 7.45 -8.17
N PRO A 125 -8.09 6.32 -8.04
CA PRO A 125 -7.43 5.03 -7.96
C PRO A 125 -6.70 4.73 -9.26
N ALA A 126 -5.57 4.02 -9.17
CA ALA A 126 -4.79 3.66 -10.36
C ALA A 126 -5.53 2.70 -11.31
N GLY A 127 -6.57 2.01 -10.85
CA GLY A 127 -7.26 0.94 -11.59
C GLY A 127 -6.37 -0.29 -11.81
N GLU A 128 -6.62 -1.05 -12.88
CA GLU A 128 -5.87 -2.26 -13.24
C GLU A 128 -4.51 -1.98 -13.93
N LEU A 129 -3.99 -0.76 -13.82
CA LEU A 129 -2.73 -0.37 -14.45
C LEU A 129 -1.53 -1.08 -13.80
N ARG A 130 -0.73 -1.73 -14.65
CA ARG A 130 0.44 -2.55 -14.24
C ARG A 130 1.67 -2.26 -15.10
N ALA A 131 2.85 -2.65 -14.62
CA ALA A 131 4.04 -2.61 -15.46
C ALA A 131 3.91 -3.59 -16.65
N PRO A 132 4.45 -3.25 -17.83
CA PRO A 132 5.22 -2.05 -18.19
C PRO A 132 4.40 -0.84 -18.67
N GLU A 133 3.08 -0.94 -18.70
CA GLU A 133 2.21 0.09 -19.29
C GLU A 133 2.05 1.32 -18.40
N ALA A 134 2.24 1.13 -17.10
CA ALA A 134 2.31 2.20 -16.11
C ALA A 134 3.50 2.01 -15.15
N MET A 135 3.88 3.11 -14.52
CA MET A 135 4.82 3.14 -13.40
C MET A 135 4.25 4.04 -12.32
N ARG A 136 4.12 3.49 -11.12
CA ARG A 136 3.79 4.24 -9.91
C ARG A 136 5.08 4.67 -9.22
N LEU A 137 5.08 5.86 -8.65
CA LEU A 137 6.18 6.39 -7.87
C LEU A 137 5.61 7.07 -6.62
N GLU A 138 5.86 6.48 -5.46
CA GLU A 138 5.53 7.09 -4.17
C GLU A 138 6.19 8.47 -4.06
N HIS A 139 5.37 9.52 -3.86
CA HIS A 139 5.82 10.90 -3.77
C HIS A 139 5.91 11.39 -2.32
N ALA A 140 4.80 11.30 -1.58
CA ALA A 140 4.69 11.80 -0.21
C ALA A 140 3.75 10.90 0.60
N LEU A 141 4.17 10.50 1.80
CA LEU A 141 3.31 9.75 2.72
C LEU A 141 2.42 10.75 3.45
N THR A 142 1.15 10.81 3.11
CA THR A 142 0.20 11.70 3.76
C THR A 142 -0.63 11.00 4.83
N MET A 143 -1.31 11.79 5.65
CA MET A 143 -2.16 11.30 6.73
C MET A 143 -3.44 12.10 6.85
N HIS A 144 -4.43 11.49 7.50
CA HIS A 144 -5.67 12.14 7.88
C HIS A 144 -6.06 11.80 9.32
N VAL A 145 -6.92 12.64 9.87
CA VAL A 145 -7.64 12.37 11.12
C VAL A 145 -9.11 12.22 10.78
N ASP A 146 -9.72 11.11 11.17
CA ASP A 146 -11.16 10.89 11.03
C ASP A 146 -11.85 11.52 12.22
N LEU A 147 -12.86 12.33 11.93
CA LEU A 147 -13.72 13.00 12.91
C LEU A 147 -15.08 12.29 13.02
N ALA A 148 -15.33 11.29 12.16
CA ALA A 148 -16.52 10.45 12.20
C ALA A 148 -16.61 9.71 13.55
N GLY A 149 -17.64 10.00 14.33
CA GLY A 149 -17.83 9.48 15.69
C GLY A 149 -17.75 10.53 16.80
N GLY A 150 -17.35 11.78 16.48
CA GLY A 150 -17.61 12.98 17.28
C GLY A 150 -16.90 13.12 18.63
N ASP A 151 -16.19 12.10 19.11
CA ASP A 151 -15.54 12.15 20.42
C ASP A 151 -14.02 12.33 20.33
N PHE A 152 -13.56 13.54 20.67
CA PHE A 152 -12.13 13.85 20.77
C PHE A 152 -11.43 12.98 21.83
N ASP A 153 -12.09 12.65 22.94
CA ASP A 153 -11.44 11.92 24.04
C ASP A 153 -11.23 10.46 23.66
N ALA A 154 -12.20 9.80 23.01
CA ALA A 154 -12.00 8.48 22.40
C ALA A 154 -10.88 8.49 21.34
N TYR A 155 -10.87 9.47 20.43
CA TYR A 155 -9.79 9.64 19.46
C TYR A 155 -8.43 9.79 20.15
N TRP A 156 -8.36 10.61 21.20
CA TRP A 156 -7.14 10.92 21.94
C TRP A 156 -6.62 9.69 22.68
N GLU A 157 -7.47 8.93 23.36
CA GLU A 157 -7.07 7.72 24.09
C GLU A 157 -6.54 6.61 23.19
N ALA A 158 -7.04 6.52 21.95
CA ALA A 158 -6.50 5.62 20.94
C ALA A 158 -5.10 6.01 20.43
N ARG A 159 -4.58 7.21 20.77
CA ARG A 159 -3.24 7.65 20.34
C ARG A 159 -2.12 6.98 21.16
N PRO A 160 -0.91 6.81 20.58
CA PRO A 160 0.22 6.23 21.28
C PRO A 160 0.51 6.88 22.63
N LYS A 161 0.77 6.07 23.66
CA LYS A 161 1.07 6.53 25.04
C LYS A 161 2.17 7.60 25.07
N LYS A 162 3.21 7.44 24.23
CA LYS A 162 4.34 8.39 24.09
C LYS A 162 3.86 9.78 23.64
N LEU A 163 2.98 9.86 22.64
CA LEU A 163 2.43 11.12 22.16
C LEU A 163 1.64 11.83 23.27
N ARG A 164 0.75 11.09 23.95
CA ARG A 164 -0.08 11.63 25.04
C ARG A 164 0.76 12.15 26.21
N ALA A 165 1.78 11.39 26.62
CA ALA A 165 2.71 11.80 27.67
C ALA A 165 3.49 13.07 27.28
N ASN A 166 3.98 13.15 26.03
CA ASN A 166 4.70 14.32 25.53
C ASN A 166 3.82 15.58 25.58
N ILE A 167 2.58 15.52 25.08
CA ILE A 167 1.65 16.65 25.16
C ILE A 167 1.38 17.07 26.61
N LYS A 168 1.17 16.11 27.53
CA LYS A 168 0.96 16.40 28.95
C LYS A 168 2.15 17.19 29.52
N ARG A 169 3.37 16.75 29.22
CA ARG A 169 4.62 17.42 29.63
C ARG A 169 4.71 18.84 29.07
N TYR A 170 4.44 19.04 27.79
CA TYR A 170 4.47 20.39 27.20
C TYR A 170 3.44 21.32 27.85
N LYS A 171 2.21 20.85 28.11
CA LYS A 171 1.19 21.64 28.81
C LYS A 171 1.59 22.00 30.25
N GLN A 172 2.23 21.08 30.98
CA GLN A 172 2.70 21.34 32.34
C GLN A 172 3.83 22.38 32.35
N ARG A 173 4.79 22.25 31.44
CA ARG A 173 5.87 23.22 31.28
C ARG A 173 5.32 24.62 30.96
N LEU A 174 4.37 24.66 30.04
CA LEU A 174 3.76 25.90 29.59
C LEU A 174 3.05 26.60 30.78
N LYS A 175 2.28 25.87 31.59
CA LYS A 175 1.67 26.41 32.82
C LYS A 175 2.67 26.93 33.86
N ALA A 176 3.89 26.39 33.89
CA ALA A 176 4.89 26.76 34.89
C ALA A 176 5.72 27.98 34.48
N GLU A 177 5.94 28.17 33.18
CA GLU A 177 6.91 29.13 32.65
C GLU A 177 6.27 30.31 31.91
N THR A 178 4.95 30.33 31.70
CA THR A 178 4.25 31.37 30.94
C THR A 178 3.06 31.91 31.75
N GLN A 179 2.69 33.16 31.49
CA GLN A 179 1.61 33.86 32.19
C GLN A 179 0.25 33.66 31.50
N SER A 180 0.23 33.57 30.17
CA SER A 180 -1.00 33.46 29.40
C SER A 180 -0.88 32.54 28.19
N ILE A 181 -2.00 31.90 27.85
CA ILE A 181 -2.21 31.18 26.60
C ILE A 181 -3.53 31.54 25.98
N ARG A 182 -3.52 31.69 24.66
CA ARG A 182 -4.73 31.95 23.90
C ARG A 182 -4.73 31.13 22.62
N PHE A 183 -5.87 30.53 22.34
CA PHE A 183 -6.16 29.84 21.09
C PHE A 183 -7.25 30.64 20.39
N GLU A 184 -6.94 31.14 19.20
CA GLU A 184 -7.88 31.92 18.39
C GLU A 184 -8.19 31.21 17.09
N VAL A 185 -9.43 31.36 16.63
CA VAL A 185 -9.91 30.84 15.36
C VAL A 185 -10.49 32.02 14.59
N HIS A 186 -9.90 32.32 13.43
CA HIS A 186 -10.35 33.38 12.54
C HIS A 186 -11.12 32.75 11.38
N GLU A 187 -12.43 32.95 11.36
CA GLU A 187 -13.33 32.50 10.27
C GLU A 187 -13.98 33.70 9.53
N ASP A 188 -13.96 34.89 10.12
CA ASP A 188 -14.48 36.12 9.51
C ASP A 188 -13.65 36.48 8.27
N PRO A 189 -14.27 36.64 7.07
CA PRO A 189 -13.59 37.09 5.86
C PRO A 189 -12.68 38.31 6.06
N ALA A 190 -13.09 39.27 6.89
CA ALA A 190 -12.30 40.47 7.15
C ALA A 190 -11.03 40.21 7.99
N ALA A 191 -11.04 39.16 8.82
CA ALA A 191 -9.93 38.77 9.70
C ALA A 191 -8.91 37.82 9.03
N LEU A 192 -9.33 37.09 7.99
CA LEU A 192 -8.49 36.08 7.32
C LEU A 192 -7.26 36.67 6.62
N GLY A 193 -7.42 37.75 5.85
CA GLY A 193 -6.29 38.43 5.18
C GLY A 193 -5.19 38.87 6.17
N PRO A 194 -5.54 39.63 7.24
CA PRO A 194 -4.61 39.95 8.31
C PRO A 194 -3.95 38.73 8.96
N ALA A 195 -4.68 37.62 9.17
CA ALA A 195 -4.13 36.40 9.74
C ALA A 195 -3.12 35.71 8.80
N VAL A 196 -3.34 35.73 7.48
CA VAL A 196 -2.37 35.24 6.48
C VAL A 196 -1.07 36.05 6.51
N ARG A 197 -1.14 37.38 6.68
CA ARG A 197 0.06 38.22 6.83
C ARG A 197 0.85 37.89 8.08
N ARG A 198 0.17 37.72 9.22
CA ARG A 198 0.82 37.27 10.47
C ARG A 198 1.47 35.90 10.31
N TYR A 199 0.82 34.97 9.60
CA TYR A 199 1.42 33.69 9.23
C TYR A 199 2.72 33.89 8.43
N ALA A 200 2.70 34.74 7.40
CA ALA A 200 3.86 35.01 6.54
C ALA A 200 5.04 35.61 7.33
N GLU A 201 4.76 36.56 8.21
CA GLU A 201 5.73 37.18 9.12
C GLU A 201 6.34 36.16 10.09
N LEU A 202 5.53 35.23 10.61
CA LEU A 202 6.01 34.16 11.49
C LEU A 202 6.86 33.13 10.73
N GLU A 203 6.46 32.72 9.53
CA GLU A 203 7.23 31.79 8.69
C GLU A 203 8.58 32.36 8.26
N THR A 204 8.65 33.67 7.99
CA THR A 204 9.88 34.37 7.62
C THR A 204 10.91 34.39 8.77
N ARG A 205 10.44 34.44 10.03
CA ARG A 205 11.30 34.40 11.22
C ARG A 205 11.83 32.99 11.57
N GLY A 206 11.22 31.93 11.06
CA GLY A 206 11.60 30.54 11.33
C GLY A 206 12.57 29.91 10.31
N TRP A 207 12.79 28.60 10.40
CA TRP A 207 13.71 27.80 9.56
C TRP A 207 13.53 27.98 8.05
N LYS A 208 12.31 28.27 7.56
CA LYS A 208 12.01 28.43 6.14
C LYS A 208 12.40 29.78 5.54
N GLY A 209 12.64 30.81 6.36
CA GLY A 209 13.18 32.09 5.90
C GLY A 209 14.59 31.98 5.30
N ARG A 210 15.36 30.94 5.69
CA ARG A 210 16.75 30.72 5.23
C ARG A 210 16.84 30.03 3.86
N GLU A 211 15.79 29.36 3.42
CA GLU A 211 15.74 28.65 2.13
C GLU A 211 14.97 29.43 1.03
N GLY A 212 14.43 30.61 1.34
CA GLY A 212 13.71 31.45 0.38
C GLY A 212 12.34 30.92 -0.06
N THR A 213 11.78 29.93 0.66
CA THR A 213 10.50 29.28 0.34
C THR A 213 9.34 29.73 1.23
N ALA A 214 9.58 30.72 2.11
CA ALA A 214 8.55 31.29 2.98
C ALA A 214 7.50 32.05 2.15
N LEU A 215 6.27 32.07 2.66
CA LEU A 215 5.12 32.69 2.00
C LEU A 215 5.34 34.19 1.75
N GLY A 216 6.10 34.88 2.61
CA GLY A 216 6.50 36.28 2.44
C GLY A 216 7.69 36.51 1.51
N SER A 217 8.40 35.45 1.07
CA SER A 217 9.58 35.58 0.19
C SER A 217 9.23 35.67 -1.29
N VAL A 218 8.01 35.29 -1.68
CA VAL A 218 7.53 35.32 -3.07
C VAL A 218 6.16 36.04 -3.10
N PRO A 219 6.08 37.29 -3.62
CA PRO A 219 4.85 38.09 -3.59
C PRO A 219 3.63 37.38 -4.19
N GLU A 220 3.84 36.61 -5.26
CA GLU A 220 2.79 35.84 -5.93
C GLU A 220 2.21 34.75 -5.02
N GLN A 221 3.04 34.14 -4.15
CA GLN A 221 2.58 33.12 -3.22
C GLN A 221 1.74 33.73 -2.08
N LEU A 222 2.17 34.86 -1.52
CA LEU A 222 1.39 35.57 -0.51
C LEU A 222 0.02 36.00 -1.05
N HIS A 223 0.01 36.62 -2.24
CA HIS A 223 -1.21 37.06 -2.88
C HIS A 223 -2.18 35.89 -3.15
N PHE A 224 -1.66 34.75 -3.60
CA PHE A 224 -2.47 33.54 -3.79
C PHE A 224 -3.20 33.11 -2.51
N TYR A 225 -2.50 33.02 -1.37
CA TYR A 225 -3.12 32.58 -0.12
C TYR A 225 -4.06 33.63 0.49
N GLU A 226 -3.75 34.93 0.37
CA GLU A 226 -4.66 36.00 0.80
C GLU A 226 -5.98 35.94 0.03
N THR A 227 -5.92 35.86 -1.29
CA THR A 227 -7.11 35.78 -2.16
C THR A 227 -7.88 34.49 -1.91
N LEU A 228 -7.20 33.34 -1.87
CA LEU A 228 -7.83 32.04 -1.63
C LEU A 228 -8.60 32.03 -0.30
N LEU A 229 -7.98 32.49 0.80
CA LEU A 229 -8.62 32.46 2.11
C LEU A 229 -9.73 33.51 2.23
N ALA A 230 -9.59 34.69 1.61
CA ALA A 230 -10.66 35.68 1.59
C ALA A 230 -11.90 35.15 0.85
N GLU A 231 -11.72 34.57 -0.34
CA GLU A 231 -12.82 34.03 -1.14
C GLU A 231 -13.44 32.77 -0.53
N ALA A 232 -12.63 31.86 0.02
CA ALA A 232 -13.14 30.71 0.75
C ALA A 232 -13.83 31.15 2.05
N GLY A 233 -13.30 32.14 2.76
CA GLY A 233 -13.91 32.72 3.96
C GLY A 233 -15.30 33.28 3.69
N ALA A 234 -15.49 33.99 2.57
CA ALA A 234 -16.79 34.51 2.16
C ALA A 234 -17.85 33.40 1.94
N ARG A 235 -17.41 32.15 1.79
CA ARG A 235 -18.26 30.94 1.66
C ARG A 235 -18.37 30.14 2.96
N GLY A 236 -17.75 30.60 4.06
CA GLY A 236 -17.63 29.84 5.31
C GLY A 236 -16.70 28.63 5.19
N GLN A 237 -15.74 28.68 4.26
CA GLN A 237 -14.91 27.57 3.82
C GLN A 237 -13.41 27.76 4.16
N ALA A 238 -13.07 28.71 5.03
CA ALA A 238 -11.69 28.93 5.46
C ALA A 238 -11.62 29.29 6.95
N ALA A 239 -10.52 28.87 7.57
CA ALA A 239 -10.18 29.27 8.93
C ALA A 239 -8.66 29.38 9.09
N VAL A 240 -8.23 30.34 9.93
CA VAL A 240 -6.86 30.42 10.43
C VAL A 240 -6.86 30.18 11.93
N TYR A 241 -6.05 29.22 12.37
CA TYR A 241 -5.91 28.86 13.78
C TYR A 241 -4.60 29.41 14.31
N GLU A 242 -4.67 30.17 15.39
CA GLU A 242 -3.51 30.82 16.01
C GLU A 242 -3.37 30.40 17.47
N TYR A 243 -2.13 30.18 17.89
CA TYR A 243 -1.78 29.84 19.27
C TYR A 243 -0.79 30.86 19.79
N TYR A 244 -1.16 31.54 20.87
CA TYR A 244 -0.37 32.59 21.51
C TYR A 244 0.16 32.11 22.86
N ILE A 245 1.41 32.50 23.15
CA ILE A 245 2.07 32.32 24.45
C ILE A 245 2.56 33.70 24.88
N ASP A 246 2.09 34.21 26.03
CA ASP A 246 2.45 35.54 26.53
C ASP A 246 2.29 36.65 25.48
N GLU A 247 1.10 36.71 24.86
CA GLU A 247 0.74 37.61 23.75
C GLU A 247 1.55 37.46 22.44
N ARG A 248 2.56 36.60 22.42
CA ARG A 248 3.35 36.31 21.21
C ARG A 248 2.72 35.19 20.40
N LEU A 249 2.50 35.42 19.10
CA LEU A 249 2.03 34.39 18.17
C LEU A 249 3.07 33.27 18.06
N ALA A 250 2.77 32.12 18.66
CA ALA A 250 3.68 31.00 18.79
C ALA A 250 3.51 29.94 17.70
N ALA A 251 2.30 29.79 17.15
CA ALA A 251 2.03 28.95 15.99
C ALA A 251 0.81 29.44 15.22
N SER A 252 0.82 29.25 13.91
CA SER A 252 -0.31 29.58 13.02
C SER A 252 -0.50 28.50 11.96
N ARG A 253 -1.77 28.26 11.58
CA ARG A 253 -2.15 27.27 10.59
C ARG A 253 -3.30 27.74 9.71
N LEU A 254 -3.07 27.70 8.39
CA LEU A 254 -4.04 28.06 7.36
C LEU A 254 -4.82 26.82 6.92
N THR A 255 -6.15 26.94 6.80
CA THR A 255 -7.03 25.83 6.38
C THR A 255 -8.10 26.30 5.41
N ILE A 256 -8.51 25.38 4.53
CA ILE A 256 -9.71 25.51 3.71
C ILE A 256 -10.57 24.26 3.88
N ALA A 257 -11.87 24.38 3.68
CA ALA A 257 -12.82 23.30 3.85
C ALA A 257 -13.92 23.36 2.79
N SER A 258 -14.51 22.21 2.49
CA SER A 258 -15.63 22.08 1.55
C SER A 258 -16.20 20.67 1.70
N GLY A 259 -17.52 20.54 1.53
CA GLY A 259 -18.22 19.29 1.83
C GLY A 259 -18.01 18.91 3.30
N ASP A 260 -17.52 17.70 3.53
CA ASP A 260 -17.22 17.15 4.85
C ASP A 260 -15.71 17.05 5.15
N CYS A 261 -14.88 17.77 4.40
CA CYS A 261 -13.43 17.71 4.48
C CYS A 261 -12.81 19.08 4.79
N LEU A 262 -11.91 19.12 5.78
CA LEU A 262 -11.03 20.25 6.05
C LEU A 262 -9.59 19.88 5.67
N VAL A 263 -8.91 20.75 4.92
CA VAL A 263 -7.53 20.57 4.49
C VAL A 263 -6.62 21.57 5.19
N MET A 264 -5.56 21.06 5.82
CA MET A 264 -4.48 21.90 6.33
C MET A 264 -3.54 22.28 5.18
N LEU A 265 -3.44 23.57 4.87
CA LEU A 265 -2.61 24.05 3.75
C LEU A 265 -1.17 24.32 4.19
N LYS A 266 -1.01 25.08 5.27
CA LYS A 266 0.26 25.64 5.69
C LYS A 266 0.33 25.70 7.21
N THR A 267 1.51 25.42 7.76
CA THR A 267 1.78 25.43 9.19
C THR A 267 3.13 26.08 9.44
N THR A 268 3.19 26.97 10.42
CA THR A 268 4.42 27.56 10.92
C THR A 268 4.36 27.72 12.45
N TYR A 269 5.53 27.86 13.07
CA TYR A 269 5.66 28.12 14.49
C TYR A 269 6.93 28.90 14.81
N ASP A 270 6.93 29.53 15.98
CA ASP A 270 8.06 30.31 16.49
C ASP A 270 9.12 29.39 17.11
N GLU A 271 10.32 29.38 16.54
CA GLU A 271 11.41 28.50 16.96
C GLU A 271 11.97 28.83 18.33
N GLU A 272 11.91 30.10 18.75
CA GLU A 272 12.32 30.52 20.08
C GLU A 272 11.41 29.90 21.16
N LEU A 273 10.19 29.52 20.77
CA LEU A 273 9.22 28.86 21.62
C LEU A 273 9.18 27.33 21.41
N SER A 274 10.11 26.76 20.63
CA SER A 274 10.16 25.33 20.31
C SER A 274 10.21 24.42 21.55
N LYS A 275 10.76 24.90 22.69
CA LYS A 275 10.76 24.20 23.99
C LYS A 275 9.36 23.84 24.51
N PHE A 276 8.32 24.54 24.04
CA PHE A 276 6.91 24.30 24.36
C PHE A 276 6.17 23.46 23.30
N ALA A 277 6.80 23.16 22.17
CA ALA A 277 6.20 22.50 21.01
C ALA A 277 4.87 23.16 20.54
N PRO A 278 4.86 24.48 20.27
CA PRO A 278 3.64 25.24 19.98
C PRO A 278 2.85 24.68 18.78
N GLY A 279 3.52 24.21 17.73
CA GLY A 279 2.84 23.56 16.59
C GLY A 279 2.06 22.28 16.96
N ARG A 280 2.54 21.50 17.93
CA ARG A 280 1.83 20.29 18.44
C ARG A 280 0.64 20.68 19.33
N LEU A 281 0.79 21.73 20.13
CA LEU A 281 -0.29 22.25 20.96
C LEU A 281 -1.40 22.85 20.09
N LEU A 282 -1.04 23.68 19.10
CA LEU A 282 -1.98 24.20 18.11
C LEU A 282 -2.73 23.08 17.40
N LEU A 283 -2.02 22.04 16.92
CA LEU A 283 -2.67 20.88 16.29
C LEU A 283 -3.70 20.23 17.22
N ARG A 284 -3.36 19.99 18.49
CA ARG A 284 -4.29 19.41 19.45
C ARG A 284 -5.52 20.29 19.69
N HIS A 285 -5.32 21.60 19.81
CA HIS A 285 -6.42 22.55 20.02
C HIS A 285 -7.35 22.62 18.81
N LEU A 286 -6.78 22.69 17.60
CA LEU A 286 -7.52 22.62 16.34
C LEU A 286 -8.35 21.34 16.27
N LEU A 287 -7.74 20.17 16.49
CA LEU A 287 -8.47 18.90 16.45
C LEU A 287 -9.62 18.92 17.47
N ARG A 288 -9.37 19.29 18.72
CA ARG A 288 -10.41 19.34 19.74
C ARG A 288 -11.55 20.29 19.37
N HIS A 289 -11.23 21.45 18.79
CA HIS A 289 -12.21 22.42 18.33
C HIS A 289 -13.10 21.82 17.23
N GLU A 290 -12.50 21.23 16.20
CA GLU A 290 -13.24 20.68 15.06
C GLU A 290 -14.03 19.41 15.41
N PHE A 291 -13.52 18.56 16.31
CA PHE A 291 -14.31 17.48 16.91
C PHE A 291 -15.55 18.03 17.63
N GLY A 292 -15.40 19.12 18.40
CA GLY A 292 -16.49 19.73 19.15
C GLY A 292 -17.57 20.38 18.28
N LEU A 293 -17.20 20.87 17.09
CA LEU A 293 -18.15 21.46 16.14
C LEU A 293 -18.85 20.41 15.27
N GLY A 294 -18.21 19.26 15.02
CA GLY A 294 -18.82 18.14 14.28
C GLY A 294 -19.17 18.45 12.82
N ARG A 295 -18.52 19.46 12.22
CA ARG A 295 -18.82 19.97 10.86
C ARG A 295 -18.20 19.11 9.75
N TYR A 296 -17.10 18.42 10.05
CA TYR A 296 -16.31 17.66 9.07
C TYR A 296 -16.19 16.20 9.50
N ARG A 297 -16.12 15.31 8.51
CA ARG A 297 -15.82 13.89 8.72
C ARG A 297 -14.32 13.61 8.74
N ARG A 298 -13.52 14.47 8.10
CA ARG A 298 -12.07 14.26 7.97
C ARG A 298 -11.28 15.56 7.93
N ILE A 299 -10.09 15.51 8.52
CA ILE A 299 -9.05 16.50 8.34
C ILE A 299 -7.87 15.89 7.58
N GLU A 300 -7.58 16.43 6.40
CA GLU A 300 -6.48 16.00 5.52
C GLU A 300 -5.25 16.90 5.69
N PHE A 301 -4.07 16.29 5.75
CA PHE A 301 -2.82 17.02 6.01
C PHE A 301 -2.01 17.34 4.76
N TYR A 302 -2.16 16.53 3.70
CA TYR A 302 -1.46 16.69 2.41
C TYR A 302 0.01 17.11 2.54
N THR A 303 0.71 16.47 3.48
CA THR A 303 2.14 16.67 3.76
C THR A 303 2.90 15.36 3.63
N ASN A 304 4.24 15.42 3.67
CA ASN A 304 5.09 14.24 3.79
C ASN A 304 5.32 13.92 5.28
N ALA A 305 4.44 13.11 5.85
CA ALA A 305 4.39 12.78 7.26
C ALA A 305 5.58 11.92 7.71
N ASN A 306 6.21 12.33 8.81
CA ASN A 306 7.17 11.52 9.56
C ASN A 306 6.45 10.75 10.69
N GLN A 307 7.16 9.88 11.40
CA GLN A 307 6.59 9.09 12.50
C GLN A 307 5.90 9.95 13.57
N ASP A 308 6.43 11.14 13.85
CA ASP A 308 5.86 12.08 14.82
C ASP A 308 4.47 12.60 14.40
N LEU A 309 4.28 12.90 13.11
CA LEU A 309 2.98 13.28 12.55
C LEU A 309 2.04 12.07 12.49
N LEU A 310 2.54 10.91 12.04
CA LEU A 310 1.75 9.68 11.95
C LEU A 310 1.19 9.20 13.29
N ALA A 311 1.84 9.55 14.41
CA ALA A 311 1.30 9.30 15.75
C ALA A 311 -0.08 9.96 16.00
N TRP A 312 -0.46 10.98 15.21
CA TRP A 312 -1.77 11.63 15.25
C TRP A 312 -2.79 11.00 14.29
N ALA A 313 -2.35 10.21 13.31
CA ALA A 313 -3.16 9.79 12.16
C ALA A 313 -4.22 8.74 12.49
N SER A 314 -5.47 8.96 12.03
CA SER A 314 -6.48 7.89 11.99
C SER A 314 -6.22 6.94 10.82
N GLY A 315 -5.69 7.48 9.72
CA GLY A 315 -5.17 6.69 8.61
C GLY A 315 -4.10 7.46 7.83
N GLN A 316 -3.39 6.73 6.96
CA GLN A 316 -2.29 7.24 6.16
C GLN A 316 -2.30 6.60 4.77
N ARG A 317 -1.72 7.30 3.78
CA ARG A 317 -1.60 6.80 2.40
C ARG A 317 -0.48 7.50 1.66
N TRP A 318 0.15 6.81 0.72
CA TRP A 318 1.08 7.44 -0.21
C TRP A 318 0.31 8.18 -1.30
N ILE A 319 0.73 9.42 -1.56
CA ILE A 319 0.41 10.14 -2.80
C ILE A 319 1.39 9.67 -3.86
N ASP A 320 0.89 9.34 -5.04
CA ASP A 320 1.66 8.73 -6.12
C ASP A 320 1.88 9.71 -7.28
N HIS A 321 3.02 9.62 -7.95
CA HIS A 321 3.14 10.04 -9.35
C HIS A 321 2.91 8.81 -10.22
N LEU A 322 2.01 8.91 -11.19
CA LEU A 322 1.71 7.82 -12.11
C LEU A 322 2.14 8.20 -13.53
N SER A 323 3.13 7.48 -14.06
CA SER A 323 3.55 7.59 -15.46
C SER A 323 2.85 6.53 -16.29
N LEU A 324 2.11 6.95 -17.32
CA LEU A 324 1.48 6.10 -18.32
C LEU A 324 2.31 6.10 -19.60
N TYR A 325 2.49 4.94 -20.21
CA TYR A 325 3.25 4.78 -21.45
C TYR A 325 2.34 4.36 -22.59
N ARG A 326 2.48 5.01 -23.74
CA ARG A 326 1.70 4.69 -24.95
C ARG A 326 2.01 3.29 -25.47
N TYR A 327 3.28 2.88 -25.34
CA TYR A 327 3.74 1.54 -25.69
C TYR A 327 4.59 0.97 -24.54
N PRO A 328 4.40 -0.30 -24.14
CA PRO A 328 5.24 -1.02 -23.17
C PRO A 328 6.75 -0.83 -23.35
N LEU A 329 7.20 -0.84 -24.60
CA LEU A 329 8.63 -0.74 -24.93
C LEU A 329 9.24 0.60 -24.50
N VAL A 330 8.46 1.67 -24.49
CA VAL A 330 8.94 3.00 -24.07
C VAL A 330 9.37 2.98 -22.61
N SER A 331 8.63 2.28 -21.73
CA SER A 331 9.00 2.15 -20.33
C SER A 331 10.30 1.36 -20.17
N VAL A 332 10.46 0.27 -20.92
CA VAL A 332 11.65 -0.60 -20.87
C VAL A 332 12.89 0.15 -21.35
N ILE A 333 12.78 0.92 -22.44
CA ILE A 333 13.87 1.77 -22.92
C ILE A 333 14.21 2.83 -21.87
N ASN A 334 13.22 3.47 -21.28
CA ASN A 334 13.43 4.46 -20.22
C ASN A 334 14.11 3.84 -18.98
N ASP A 335 13.75 2.63 -18.58
CA ASP A 335 14.36 1.91 -17.46
C ASP A 335 15.81 1.49 -17.78
N ALA A 336 16.07 0.98 -18.98
CA ALA A 336 17.37 0.46 -19.40
C ALA A 336 18.38 1.58 -19.73
N PHE A 337 17.91 2.69 -20.30
CA PHE A 337 18.74 3.76 -20.85
C PHE A 337 18.56 5.11 -20.14
N ARG A 338 17.86 5.17 -18.99
CA ARG A 338 17.87 6.34 -18.09
C ARG A 338 19.34 6.71 -17.81
N PRO A 339 19.85 7.80 -18.39
CA PRO A 339 21.26 7.89 -18.71
C PRO A 339 22.19 7.90 -17.49
N LEU A 340 23.41 7.45 -17.78
CA LEU A 340 24.71 7.73 -17.13
C LEU A 340 24.93 9.20 -16.68
N THR A 341 24.01 10.13 -16.91
CA THR A 341 24.11 11.56 -16.55
C THR A 341 23.85 11.87 -15.08
N ARG A 342 23.34 10.92 -14.27
CA ARG A 342 23.34 11.09 -12.80
C ARG A 342 24.65 10.69 -12.14
N HIS A 343 25.58 10.00 -12.81
CA HIS A 343 26.94 9.84 -12.27
C HIS A 343 27.71 11.18 -12.20
N LEU A 344 27.20 12.25 -12.82
CA LEU A 344 27.70 13.62 -12.69
C LEU A 344 26.89 14.51 -11.72
N GLN A 345 25.83 13.98 -11.09
CA GLN A 345 25.17 14.61 -9.91
C GLN A 345 25.27 13.76 -8.64
N LEU A 346 25.70 12.50 -8.75
CA LEU A 346 26.23 11.69 -7.65
C LEU A 346 27.75 11.94 -7.46
N GLY A 347 28.22 13.10 -7.91
CA GLY A 347 29.59 13.56 -7.79
C GLY A 347 29.79 14.43 -6.55
N THR A 348 29.45 13.92 -5.37
CA THR A 348 30.18 14.18 -4.11
C THR A 348 29.63 13.17 -3.11
N GLU A 349 30.47 12.22 -2.71
CA GLU A 349 30.26 11.37 -1.52
C GLU A 349 28.86 10.74 -1.41
N THR A 350 28.66 9.59 -2.03
CA THR A 350 27.68 8.62 -1.51
C THR A 350 28.24 8.00 -0.23
N MET A 351 28.53 8.83 0.77
CA MET A 351 28.23 8.43 2.12
C MET A 351 26.73 8.13 2.11
N LEU A 352 26.35 6.97 2.66
CA LEU A 352 25.01 6.80 3.20
C LEU A 352 24.68 8.12 3.91
N PRO A 353 23.47 8.73 3.78
CA PRO A 353 23.07 9.63 4.86
C PRO A 353 23.37 8.85 6.14
N ALA A 354 24.11 9.44 7.08
CA ALA A 354 24.82 8.74 8.17
C ALA A 354 23.93 7.80 9.04
N GLU A 355 22.63 7.79 8.74
CA GLU A 355 21.52 7.12 9.39
C GLU A 355 21.04 5.85 8.67
N GLN A 356 21.47 5.54 7.43
CA GLN A 356 21.02 4.36 6.67
C GLN A 356 22.09 3.26 6.60
N ARG A 357 21.73 2.00 6.91
CA ARG A 357 22.65 0.86 6.81
C ARG A 357 21.96 -0.35 6.22
N VAL A 358 22.63 -1.05 5.30
CA VAL A 358 22.16 -2.34 4.78
C VAL A 358 23.04 -3.45 5.35
N ARG A 359 22.42 -4.48 5.94
CA ARG A 359 23.14 -5.65 6.46
C ARG A 359 22.59 -6.93 5.89
N ARG A 360 23.49 -7.88 5.63
CA ARG A 360 23.17 -9.22 5.17
C ARG A 360 23.32 -10.21 6.32
N PHE A 361 22.38 -11.14 6.41
CA PHE A 361 22.42 -12.30 7.29
C PHE A 361 22.16 -13.56 6.46
N ASP A 362 22.74 -14.69 6.84
CA ASP A 362 22.56 -15.95 6.08
C ASP A 362 21.49 -16.87 6.69
N ARG A 363 20.94 -16.52 7.86
CA ARG A 363 19.92 -17.29 8.58
C ARG A 363 18.92 -16.37 9.28
N VAL A 364 17.67 -16.81 9.39
CA VAL A 364 16.58 -16.02 9.98
C VAL A 364 16.76 -15.83 11.49
N GLU A 365 17.39 -16.79 12.17
CA GLU A 365 17.64 -16.74 13.62
C GLU A 365 18.72 -15.72 14.00
N ALA A 366 19.53 -15.28 13.03
CA ALA A 366 20.57 -14.26 13.25
C ALA A 366 20.04 -12.83 13.03
N LEU A 367 18.78 -12.68 12.61
CA LEU A 367 18.17 -11.37 12.44
C LEU A 367 18.00 -10.66 13.79
N PRO A 368 18.23 -9.35 13.86
CA PRO A 368 17.98 -8.57 15.07
C PRO A 368 16.48 -8.60 15.44
N ASP A 369 16.18 -8.31 16.70
CA ASP A 369 14.83 -8.45 17.28
C ASP A 369 13.78 -7.62 16.55
N ASP A 370 14.15 -6.41 16.13
CA ASP A 370 13.31 -5.50 15.36
C ASP A 370 13.02 -6.01 13.94
N ALA A 371 14.01 -6.61 13.26
CA ALA A 371 13.82 -7.28 11.97
C ALA A 371 12.88 -8.49 12.09
N ARG A 372 13.05 -9.30 13.14
CA ARG A 372 12.14 -10.42 13.43
C ARG A 372 10.73 -9.93 13.73
N ALA A 373 10.59 -8.90 14.55
CA ALA A 373 9.30 -8.28 14.83
C ALA A 373 8.62 -7.74 13.57
N LEU A 374 9.38 -7.16 12.63
CA LEU A 374 8.85 -6.69 11.36
C LEU A 374 8.33 -7.85 10.49
N LEU A 375 9.03 -8.99 10.45
CA LEU A 375 8.55 -10.21 9.78
C LEU A 375 7.28 -10.77 10.46
N GLU A 376 7.21 -10.78 11.79
CA GLU A 376 6.01 -11.24 12.51
C GLU A 376 4.80 -10.31 12.29
N GLN A 377 5.02 -9.02 12.07
CA GLN A 377 3.96 -8.11 11.64
C GLN A 377 3.46 -8.45 10.24
N ALA A 378 4.38 -8.75 9.30
CA ALA A 378 4.02 -9.18 7.95
C ALA A 378 3.32 -10.56 7.93
N ALA A 379 3.55 -11.39 8.95
CA ALA A 379 2.89 -12.68 9.11
C ALA A 379 1.37 -12.57 9.28
N ALA A 380 0.85 -11.39 9.66
CA ALA A 380 -0.59 -11.13 9.72
C ALA A 380 -1.30 -11.27 8.37
N GLU A 381 -0.61 -10.93 7.26
CA GLU A 381 -1.13 -11.06 5.90
C GLU A 381 -0.93 -12.46 5.33
N SER A 382 0.15 -13.14 5.74
CA SER A 382 0.41 -14.54 5.40
C SER A 382 1.45 -15.16 6.32
N SER A 383 1.15 -16.35 6.85
CA SER A 383 2.09 -17.08 7.72
C SER A 383 3.44 -17.36 7.03
N SER A 384 3.48 -17.34 5.70
CA SER A 384 4.70 -17.52 4.88
C SER A 384 5.73 -16.40 4.98
N ASN A 385 5.36 -15.26 5.57
CA ASN A 385 6.27 -14.14 5.80
C ASN A 385 6.85 -14.12 7.24
N SER A 386 6.55 -15.14 8.06
CA SER A 386 7.02 -15.23 9.45
C SER A 386 8.45 -15.78 9.57
N THR A 387 9.08 -15.51 10.71
CA THR A 387 10.37 -16.13 11.06
C THR A 387 10.24 -17.65 11.17
N ALA A 388 9.12 -18.14 11.71
CA ALA A 388 8.81 -19.56 11.86
C ALA A 388 8.76 -20.29 10.50
N TRP A 389 8.12 -19.69 9.51
CA TRP A 389 8.04 -20.26 8.16
C TRP A 389 9.41 -20.31 7.50
N TYR A 390 10.16 -19.21 7.49
CA TYR A 390 11.50 -19.18 6.89
C TYR A 390 12.46 -20.14 7.59
N GLY A 391 12.39 -20.25 8.91
CA GLY A 391 13.21 -21.20 9.68
C GLY A 391 12.86 -22.66 9.36
N ASN A 392 11.57 -22.99 9.20
CA ASN A 392 11.17 -24.33 8.76
C ASN A 392 11.63 -24.61 7.32
N LEU A 393 11.44 -23.66 6.41
CA LEU A 393 11.85 -23.78 5.00
C LEU A 393 13.36 -23.98 4.87
N ALA A 394 14.15 -23.19 5.60
CA ALA A 394 15.60 -23.32 5.64
C ALA A 394 16.04 -24.72 6.11
N ARG A 395 15.45 -25.21 7.20
CA ARG A 395 15.82 -26.51 7.81
C ARG A 395 15.38 -27.73 7.02
N THR A 396 14.23 -27.67 6.33
CA THR A 396 13.58 -28.87 5.76
C THR A 396 13.61 -28.92 4.23
N VAL A 397 13.82 -27.78 3.57
CA VAL A 397 13.84 -27.67 2.10
C VAL A 397 15.21 -27.29 1.58
N TYR A 398 15.88 -26.35 2.23
CA TYR A 398 17.14 -25.77 1.76
C TYR A 398 18.38 -26.16 2.58
N ALA A 399 18.28 -27.24 3.37
CA ALA A 399 19.37 -27.68 4.25
C ALA A 399 20.67 -28.03 3.50
N SER A 400 20.60 -28.40 2.22
CA SER A 400 21.75 -28.80 1.40
C SER A 400 21.97 -27.87 0.20
N GLY A 401 23.04 -27.08 0.26
CA GLY A 401 23.65 -26.43 -0.91
C GLY A 401 22.97 -25.17 -1.48
N THR A 402 21.80 -24.77 -0.99
CA THR A 402 21.17 -23.50 -1.40
C THR A 402 21.62 -22.38 -0.47
N GLU A 403 22.25 -21.34 -1.03
CA GLU A 403 22.69 -20.17 -0.25
C GLU A 403 21.48 -19.26 0.01
N LEU A 404 21.14 -19.07 1.28
CA LEU A 404 20.07 -18.18 1.73
C LEU A 404 20.66 -16.84 2.15
N CYS A 405 19.91 -15.75 1.97
CA CYS A 405 20.29 -14.46 2.49
C CYS A 405 19.07 -13.62 2.89
N PHE A 406 19.20 -12.89 3.99
CA PHE A 406 18.22 -11.96 4.50
C PHE A 406 18.90 -10.60 4.53
N TYR A 407 18.43 -9.68 3.68
CA TYR A 407 18.91 -8.32 3.71
C TYR A 407 18.01 -7.48 4.60
N THR A 408 18.61 -6.67 5.46
CA THR A 408 17.92 -5.69 6.29
C THR A 408 18.32 -4.29 5.84
N LEU A 409 17.37 -3.36 5.90
CA LEU A 409 17.62 -1.93 5.77
C LEU A 409 17.31 -1.30 7.13
N GLU A 410 18.31 -0.66 7.71
CA GLU A 410 18.23 0.06 8.99
C GLU A 410 18.18 1.57 8.71
N GLU A 411 17.26 2.29 9.36
CA GLU A 411 17.19 3.75 9.42
C GLU A 411 17.16 4.17 10.90
N LEU A 412 18.05 5.09 11.31
CA LEU A 412 18.14 5.55 12.71
C LEU A 412 18.26 4.37 13.70
N GLU A 413 19.10 3.38 13.37
CA GLU A 413 19.33 2.14 14.13
C GLU A 413 18.10 1.23 14.28
N GLN A 414 17.04 1.44 13.52
CA GLN A 414 15.88 0.55 13.48
C GLN A 414 15.75 -0.13 12.12
N THR A 415 15.50 -1.44 12.12
CA THR A 415 15.18 -2.18 10.91
C THR A 415 13.84 -1.74 10.36
N VAL A 416 13.87 -1.19 9.16
CA VAL A 416 12.71 -0.66 8.44
C VAL A 416 12.37 -1.47 7.19
N ALA A 417 13.24 -2.37 6.73
CA ALA A 417 12.88 -3.39 5.75
C ALA A 417 13.65 -4.70 5.95
N VAL A 418 13.02 -5.81 5.57
CA VAL A 418 13.62 -7.15 5.51
C VAL A 418 13.28 -7.79 4.15
N LEU A 419 14.30 -8.29 3.46
CA LEU A 419 14.20 -8.93 2.16
C LEU A 419 14.77 -10.36 2.23
N PRO A 420 13.92 -11.38 2.47
CA PRO A 420 14.31 -12.79 2.45
C PRO A 420 14.54 -13.28 1.01
N LEU A 421 15.72 -13.81 0.71
CA LEU A 421 16.13 -14.25 -0.62
C LEU A 421 16.88 -15.58 -0.57
N ARG A 422 16.93 -16.25 -1.73
CA ARG A 422 17.85 -17.34 -2.03
C ARG A 422 18.69 -17.01 -3.25
N ILE A 423 19.92 -17.48 -3.26
CA ILE A 423 20.89 -17.24 -4.33
C ILE A 423 20.99 -18.51 -5.18
N GLU A 424 20.66 -18.39 -6.46
CA GLU A 424 20.84 -19.45 -7.44
C GLU A 424 22.05 -19.13 -8.33
N ARG A 425 23.07 -20.01 -8.28
CA ARG A 425 24.29 -19.89 -9.07
C ARG A 425 24.25 -20.87 -10.23
N ARG A 426 24.32 -20.36 -11.47
CA ARG A 426 24.45 -21.19 -12.70
C ARG A 426 25.71 -20.79 -13.45
N GLY A 427 26.76 -21.61 -13.32
CA GLY A 427 28.09 -21.27 -13.83
C GLY A 427 28.57 -19.94 -13.23
N ARG A 428 28.84 -18.94 -14.08
CA ARG A 428 29.22 -17.58 -13.64
C ARG A 428 28.01 -16.69 -13.34
N SER A 429 26.78 -17.09 -13.66
CA SER A 429 25.60 -16.24 -13.48
C SER A 429 25.00 -16.39 -12.09
N VAL A 430 24.60 -15.27 -11.49
CA VAL A 430 23.86 -15.24 -10.21
C VAL A 430 22.43 -14.78 -10.47
N ARG A 431 21.46 -15.45 -9.87
CA ARG A 431 20.06 -15.02 -9.81
C ARG A 431 19.63 -14.96 -8.35
N LEU A 432 18.95 -13.89 -7.99
CA LEU A 432 18.30 -13.79 -6.68
C LEU A 432 16.84 -14.16 -6.85
N HIS A 433 16.36 -15.05 -5.99
CA HIS A 433 14.96 -15.43 -5.93
C HIS A 433 14.41 -15.06 -4.54
N ALA A 434 13.13 -14.70 -4.46
CA ALA A 434 12.40 -14.72 -3.20
C ALA A 434 12.64 -16.06 -2.48
N LEU A 435 12.76 -16.01 -1.15
CA LEU A 435 12.89 -17.21 -0.32
C LEU A 435 11.54 -17.93 -0.23
N THR A 436 11.16 -18.58 -1.33
CA THR A 436 9.89 -19.29 -1.48
C THR A 436 10.06 -20.58 -2.27
N ASN A 437 9.09 -21.48 -2.07
CA ASN A 437 8.84 -22.62 -2.95
C ASN A 437 7.32 -22.77 -3.18
N PHE A 438 6.91 -23.90 -3.75
CA PHE A 438 5.49 -24.16 -4.06
C PHE A 438 4.60 -24.32 -2.81
N TYR A 439 5.16 -24.44 -1.59
CA TYR A 439 4.37 -24.37 -0.36
C TYR A 439 4.09 -22.94 0.08
N SER A 440 4.82 -21.95 -0.44
CA SER A 440 4.74 -20.54 -0.01
C SER A 440 3.67 -19.79 -0.82
N PRO A 441 2.44 -19.63 -0.32
CA PRO A 441 1.36 -18.91 -1.01
C PRO A 441 1.61 -17.42 -1.20
N LEU A 442 2.48 -16.82 -0.38
CA LEU A 442 2.77 -15.40 -0.46
C LEU A 442 4.20 -15.13 -0.02
N TYR A 443 4.84 -14.23 -0.74
CA TYR A 443 6.09 -13.56 -0.43
C TYR A 443 5.81 -12.08 -0.34
N ASP A 444 6.40 -11.42 0.64
CA ASP A 444 6.50 -9.97 0.65
C ASP A 444 7.94 -9.50 0.85
N ALA A 445 8.29 -8.41 0.19
CA ALA A 445 9.44 -7.61 0.58
C ALA A 445 8.97 -6.74 1.73
N VAL A 446 9.24 -7.16 2.97
CA VAL A 446 8.65 -6.54 4.14
C VAL A 446 9.28 -5.15 4.33
N ILE A 447 8.52 -4.10 4.05
CA ILE A 447 9.00 -2.72 4.09
C ILE A 447 8.05 -1.89 4.96
N SER A 448 8.58 -1.21 5.97
CA SER A 448 7.85 -0.29 6.86
C SER A 448 7.32 0.92 6.10
N PRO A 449 6.04 1.34 6.29
CA PRO A 449 5.37 2.40 5.52
C PRO A 449 6.15 3.71 5.34
N THR A 450 7.07 4.02 6.26
CA THR A 450 7.86 5.25 6.27
C THR A 450 9.08 5.22 5.36
N VAL A 451 9.52 4.03 4.93
CA VAL A 451 10.72 3.88 4.09
C VAL A 451 10.53 4.61 2.77
N ARG A 452 11.52 5.43 2.41
CA ARG A 452 11.52 6.17 1.15
C ARG A 452 12.20 5.38 0.04
N LEU A 453 11.85 5.72 -1.19
CA LEU A 453 12.41 5.08 -2.39
C LEU A 453 13.95 5.13 -2.45
N ASN A 454 14.59 6.22 -2.01
CA ASN A 454 16.05 6.33 -2.03
C ASN A 454 16.72 5.26 -1.16
N ALA A 455 16.16 4.97 0.02
CA ALA A 455 16.65 3.93 0.92
C ALA A 455 16.52 2.53 0.29
N LEU A 456 15.41 2.28 -0.42
CA LEU A 456 15.22 1.03 -1.18
C LEU A 456 16.15 0.93 -2.39
N MET A 457 16.45 2.05 -3.06
CA MET A 457 17.45 2.09 -4.12
C MET A 457 18.84 1.75 -3.57
N THR A 458 19.18 2.20 -2.35
CA THR A 458 20.40 1.80 -1.64
C THR A 458 20.42 0.29 -1.40
N LEU A 459 19.32 -0.30 -0.90
CA LEU A 459 19.18 -1.75 -0.74
C LEU A 459 19.45 -2.49 -2.06
N VAL A 460 18.81 -2.09 -3.17
CA VAL A 460 19.01 -2.70 -4.50
C VAL A 460 20.44 -2.49 -5.01
N ALA A 461 21.06 -1.34 -4.75
CA ALA A 461 22.46 -1.09 -5.09
C ALA A 461 23.40 -2.04 -4.34
N THR A 462 23.16 -2.27 -3.04
CA THR A 462 23.91 -3.25 -2.23
C THR A 462 23.76 -4.67 -2.77
N LEU A 463 22.54 -5.10 -3.15
CA LEU A 463 22.34 -6.41 -3.79
C LEU A 463 23.21 -6.58 -5.05
N ARG A 464 23.32 -5.52 -5.87
CA ARG A 464 24.15 -5.54 -7.08
C ARG A 464 25.65 -5.51 -6.77
N HIS A 465 26.04 -4.84 -5.69
CA HIS A 465 27.42 -4.79 -5.22
C HIS A 465 27.88 -6.16 -4.70
N ASP A 466 27.12 -6.76 -3.78
CA ASP A 466 27.40 -8.07 -3.19
C ASP A 466 27.35 -9.21 -4.22
N HIS A 467 26.53 -9.03 -5.27
CA HIS A 467 26.39 -9.98 -6.35
C HIS A 467 26.80 -9.35 -7.69
N PRO A 468 28.11 -9.17 -7.95
CA PRO A 468 28.55 -8.49 -9.17
C PRO A 468 28.08 -9.23 -10.43
N LYS A 469 27.90 -10.55 -10.38
CA LYS A 469 27.43 -11.37 -11.50
C LYS A 469 25.90 -11.55 -11.55
N LEU A 470 25.15 -10.68 -10.85
CA LEU A 470 23.69 -10.69 -10.80
C LEU A 470 23.10 -10.44 -12.18
N CYS A 471 22.33 -11.41 -12.66
CA CYS A 471 21.68 -11.39 -13.97
C CYS A 471 20.19 -11.08 -13.87
N SER A 472 19.52 -11.55 -12.82
CA SER A 472 18.09 -11.27 -12.59
C SER A 472 17.72 -11.36 -11.11
N ILE A 473 16.66 -10.65 -10.73
CA ILE A 473 15.97 -10.76 -9.44
C ILE A 473 14.54 -11.25 -9.73
N TYR A 474 14.09 -12.29 -9.05
CA TYR A 474 12.79 -12.93 -9.24
C TYR A 474 12.04 -12.97 -7.90
N LEU A 475 10.95 -12.21 -7.76
CA LEU A 475 10.17 -12.10 -6.53
C LEU A 475 8.76 -12.63 -6.79
N ALA A 476 8.41 -13.78 -6.23
CA ALA A 476 7.10 -14.40 -6.40
C ALA A 476 6.81 -15.48 -5.35
N PRO A 477 5.53 -15.79 -5.09
CA PRO A 477 4.33 -15.05 -5.49
C PRO A 477 4.07 -13.87 -4.54
N MET A 478 3.64 -12.73 -5.05
CA MET A 478 3.40 -11.50 -4.28
C MET A 478 1.96 -11.00 -4.48
N ALA A 479 1.50 -10.17 -3.54
CA ALA A 479 0.25 -9.44 -3.65
C ALA A 479 0.50 -8.11 -4.38
N PRO A 480 -0.08 -7.87 -5.58
CA PRO A 480 0.09 -6.60 -6.30
C PRO A 480 -0.29 -5.36 -5.48
N GLU A 481 -1.24 -5.54 -4.56
CA GLU A 481 -1.71 -4.52 -3.62
C GLU A 481 -0.73 -4.26 -2.47
N SER A 482 0.26 -5.12 -2.23
CA SER A 482 1.22 -4.93 -1.14
C SER A 482 2.19 -3.80 -1.43
N ARG A 483 2.61 -3.12 -0.38
CA ARG A 483 3.65 -2.10 -0.49
C ARG A 483 5.00 -2.71 -0.90
N GLY A 484 5.33 -3.90 -0.40
CA GLY A 484 6.54 -4.62 -0.80
C GLY A 484 6.62 -4.81 -2.31
N TYR A 485 5.51 -5.16 -2.94
CA TYR A 485 5.40 -5.27 -4.39
C TYR A 485 5.68 -3.94 -5.11
N GLN A 486 4.89 -2.91 -4.81
CA GLN A 486 4.95 -1.62 -5.50
C GLN A 486 6.30 -0.93 -5.30
N ALA A 487 6.81 -0.95 -4.08
CA ALA A 487 8.07 -0.31 -3.72
C ALA A 487 9.27 -1.01 -4.36
N MET A 488 9.28 -2.35 -4.41
CA MET A 488 10.36 -3.10 -5.08
C MET A 488 10.32 -2.94 -6.60
N VAL A 489 9.16 -3.00 -7.24
CA VAL A 489 9.03 -2.73 -8.69
C VAL A 489 9.63 -1.36 -9.02
N THR A 490 9.30 -0.34 -8.22
CA THR A 490 9.80 1.02 -8.40
C THR A 490 11.31 1.11 -8.17
N ALA A 491 11.83 0.56 -7.06
CA ALA A 491 13.25 0.60 -6.72
C ALA A 491 14.11 -0.13 -7.77
N LEU A 492 13.70 -1.31 -8.22
CA LEU A 492 14.40 -2.10 -9.24
C LEU A 492 14.54 -1.31 -10.55
N ARG A 493 13.45 -0.70 -11.03
CA ARG A 493 13.45 0.16 -12.23
C ARG A 493 14.37 1.37 -12.08
N LYS A 494 14.30 2.06 -10.94
CA LYS A 494 15.14 3.23 -10.65
C LYS A 494 16.63 2.89 -10.57
N CYS A 495 16.95 1.63 -10.25
CA CYS A 495 18.30 1.08 -10.29
C CYS A 495 18.70 0.51 -11.66
N SER A 496 17.99 0.88 -12.74
CA SER A 496 18.23 0.45 -14.13
C SER A 496 18.15 -1.06 -14.33
N LEU A 497 17.23 -1.72 -13.62
CA LEU A 497 16.86 -3.11 -13.86
C LEU A 497 15.46 -3.13 -14.47
N PRO A 498 15.30 -3.31 -15.79
CA PRO A 498 13.98 -3.41 -16.40
C PRO A 498 13.14 -4.52 -15.78
N VAL A 499 11.90 -4.19 -15.41
CA VAL A 499 10.99 -5.04 -14.64
C VAL A 499 9.80 -5.51 -15.48
N PHE A 500 9.44 -6.78 -15.31
CA PHE A 500 8.23 -7.39 -15.86
C PHE A 500 7.42 -8.07 -14.76
N GLU A 501 6.10 -7.88 -14.82
CA GLU A 501 5.14 -8.56 -13.95
C GLU A 501 4.56 -9.78 -14.69
N PHE A 502 4.31 -10.87 -13.96
CA PHE A 502 3.67 -12.08 -14.50
C PHE A 502 2.69 -12.68 -13.50
N PHE A 503 1.59 -13.22 -14.01
CA PHE A 503 0.60 -13.92 -13.21
C PHE A 503 1.16 -15.22 -12.62
N CYS A 504 0.87 -15.51 -11.36
CA CYS A 504 1.23 -16.77 -10.71
C CYS A 504 0.03 -17.70 -10.62
N PHE A 505 -1.01 -17.29 -9.88
CA PHE A 505 -2.22 -18.07 -9.64
C PHE A 505 -3.32 -17.19 -9.05
N ASP A 506 -4.54 -17.72 -9.06
CA ASP A 506 -5.67 -17.15 -8.34
C ASP A 506 -5.78 -17.73 -6.94
N ASN A 507 -6.34 -16.93 -6.05
CA ASN A 507 -6.52 -17.20 -4.64
C ASN A 507 -7.96 -16.87 -4.26
N TRP A 508 -8.61 -17.80 -3.56
CA TRP A 508 -9.96 -17.65 -3.05
C TRP A 508 -9.94 -17.41 -1.54
N TYR A 509 -10.75 -16.47 -1.07
CA TYR A 509 -10.84 -16.15 0.34
C TYR A 509 -12.24 -15.64 0.73
N LEU A 510 -12.49 -15.63 2.05
CA LEU A 510 -13.70 -15.15 2.70
C LEU A 510 -13.32 -14.03 3.65
N SER A 511 -13.80 -12.81 3.40
CA SER A 511 -13.66 -11.65 4.28
C SER A 511 -14.74 -10.60 3.98
N PRO A 512 -15.42 -10.01 4.99
CA PRO A 512 -15.40 -10.44 6.39
C PRO A 512 -16.07 -11.81 6.55
N VAL A 513 -15.70 -12.52 7.61
CA VAL A 513 -16.25 -13.83 7.94
C VAL A 513 -17.54 -13.65 8.78
N PRO A 514 -18.72 -14.11 8.31
CA PRO A 514 -19.95 -14.02 9.07
C PRO A 514 -20.07 -15.17 10.10
N PRO A 515 -20.99 -15.06 11.09
CA PRO A 515 -21.30 -16.15 12.01
C PRO A 515 -21.64 -17.45 11.28
N TRP A 516 -21.30 -18.61 11.85
CA TRP A 516 -21.36 -19.92 11.19
C TRP A 516 -22.70 -20.22 10.52
N GLU A 517 -23.82 -20.01 11.23
CA GLU A 517 -25.15 -20.29 10.69
C GLU A 517 -25.48 -19.42 9.47
N GLN A 518 -25.11 -18.14 9.50
CA GLN A 518 -25.27 -17.22 8.38
C GLN A 518 -24.32 -17.58 7.23
N TYR A 519 -23.08 -17.93 7.54
CA TYR A 519 -22.10 -18.40 6.58
C TYR A 519 -22.63 -19.62 5.82
N LEU A 520 -23.00 -20.68 6.54
CA LEU A 520 -23.48 -21.93 5.95
C LEU A 520 -24.78 -21.72 5.16
N ALA A 521 -25.70 -20.89 5.67
CA ALA A 521 -26.93 -20.53 4.95
C ALA A 521 -26.64 -19.78 3.63
N SER A 522 -25.54 -19.03 3.53
CA SER A 522 -25.15 -18.37 2.27
C SER A 522 -24.55 -19.33 1.22
N ARG A 523 -24.21 -20.57 1.59
CA ARG A 523 -23.57 -21.54 0.70
C ARG A 523 -24.57 -22.23 -0.23
N GLY A 524 -24.06 -22.70 -1.38
CA GLY A 524 -24.84 -23.42 -2.38
C GLY A 524 -25.56 -24.66 -1.82
N GLY A 525 -26.78 -24.92 -2.30
CA GLY A 525 -27.63 -26.02 -1.80
C GLY A 525 -26.97 -27.40 -1.88
N GLN A 526 -26.14 -27.63 -2.91
CA GLN A 526 -25.38 -28.87 -3.08
C GLN A 526 -24.35 -29.10 -1.96
N LEU A 527 -23.60 -28.07 -1.58
CA LEU A 527 -22.64 -28.17 -0.47
C LEU A 527 -23.37 -28.48 0.84
N ARG A 528 -24.42 -27.71 1.17
CA ARG A 528 -25.22 -27.92 2.39
C ARG A 528 -25.82 -29.32 2.47
N SER A 529 -26.40 -29.80 1.36
CA SER A 529 -26.97 -31.15 1.25
C SER A 529 -25.90 -32.23 1.41
N THR A 530 -24.73 -32.02 0.82
CA THR A 530 -23.59 -32.95 0.96
C THR A 530 -23.13 -33.04 2.41
N LEU A 531 -22.92 -31.91 3.09
CA LEU A 531 -22.51 -31.89 4.49
C LEU A 531 -23.53 -32.60 5.39
N LYS A 532 -24.83 -32.31 5.23
CA LYS A 532 -25.89 -32.94 6.03
C LYS A 532 -25.97 -34.46 5.79
N ARG A 533 -26.08 -34.88 4.52
CA ARG A 533 -26.31 -36.29 4.16
C ARG A 533 -25.08 -37.15 4.38
N ARG A 534 -23.90 -36.67 3.97
CA ARG A 534 -22.64 -37.42 4.12
C ARG A 534 -22.16 -37.41 5.56
N GLY A 535 -22.39 -36.32 6.30
CA GLY A 535 -22.09 -36.24 7.72
C GLY A 535 -22.85 -37.28 8.54
N ALA A 536 -24.17 -37.40 8.36
CA ALA A 536 -24.97 -38.42 9.03
C ALA A 536 -24.46 -39.84 8.75
N LYS A 537 -24.20 -40.16 7.47
CA LYS A 537 -23.64 -41.47 7.07
C LYS A 537 -22.25 -41.74 7.63
N PHE A 538 -21.41 -40.70 7.75
CA PHE A 538 -20.07 -40.83 8.29
C PHE A 538 -20.12 -41.17 9.78
N VAL A 539 -20.97 -40.48 10.55
CA VAL A 539 -21.16 -40.75 11.99
C VAL A 539 -21.79 -42.12 12.22
N GLU A 540 -22.82 -42.50 11.45
CA GLU A 540 -23.44 -43.83 11.51
C GLU A 540 -22.44 -44.97 11.28
N ALA A 541 -21.46 -44.75 10.40
CA ALA A 541 -20.38 -45.70 10.13
C ALA A 541 -19.27 -45.72 11.21
N GLY A 542 -19.41 -44.95 12.30
CA GLY A 542 -18.42 -44.82 13.38
C GLY A 542 -17.37 -43.74 13.13
N GLY A 543 -17.73 -42.70 12.37
CA GLY A 543 -16.85 -41.58 12.03
C GLY A 543 -16.80 -40.49 13.10
N SER A 544 -15.61 -39.95 13.37
CA SER A 544 -15.37 -38.85 14.31
C SER A 544 -14.43 -37.79 13.70
N PHE A 545 -14.45 -36.59 14.28
CA PHE A 545 -13.54 -35.50 13.95
C PHE A 545 -12.77 -35.09 15.20
N GLU A 546 -11.46 -34.90 15.05
CA GLU A 546 -10.56 -34.44 16.08
C GLU A 546 -9.79 -33.22 15.58
N LEU A 547 -9.49 -32.31 16.49
CA LEU A 547 -8.70 -31.12 16.21
C LEU A 547 -7.47 -31.12 17.11
N LEU A 548 -6.30 -31.29 16.50
CA LEU A 548 -5.01 -31.33 17.19
C LEU A 548 -4.35 -29.96 17.08
N THR A 549 -3.94 -29.39 18.21
CA THR A 549 -3.47 -27.99 18.29
C THR A 549 -2.18 -27.83 19.10
N THR A 550 -1.83 -28.79 19.96
CA THR A 550 -0.69 -28.64 20.89
C THR A 550 0.52 -29.50 20.51
N PRO A 551 1.74 -29.13 20.95
CA PRO A 551 2.96 -29.88 20.64
C PRO A 551 2.91 -31.36 21.04
N GLU A 552 2.27 -31.68 22.16
CA GLU A 552 2.17 -33.03 22.71
C GLU A 552 1.39 -33.97 21.78
N GLN A 553 0.45 -33.41 21.01
CA GLN A 553 -0.38 -34.14 20.05
C GLN A 553 0.33 -34.37 18.71
N MET A 554 1.48 -33.71 18.45
CA MET A 554 2.05 -33.67 17.10
C MET A 554 2.71 -34.97 16.66
N ALA A 555 3.12 -35.83 17.59
CA ALA A 555 3.59 -37.18 17.25
C ALA A 555 2.47 -37.98 16.58
N GLU A 556 1.28 -37.99 17.20
CA GLU A 556 0.09 -38.65 16.66
C GLU A 556 -0.41 -37.96 15.39
N GLY A 557 -0.50 -36.62 15.39
CA GLY A 557 -0.94 -35.85 14.24
C GLY A 557 -0.07 -36.05 13.00
N THR A 558 1.26 -36.10 13.18
CA THR A 558 2.20 -36.38 12.09
C THR A 558 2.02 -37.81 11.56
N ALA A 559 1.86 -38.80 12.44
CA ALA A 559 1.61 -40.18 12.03
C ALA A 559 0.30 -40.30 11.23
N ALA A 560 -0.78 -39.67 11.71
CA ALA A 560 -2.06 -39.63 10.99
C ALA A 560 -1.93 -38.94 9.63
N TYR A 561 -1.19 -37.83 9.55
CA TYR A 561 -0.93 -37.13 8.29
C TYR A 561 -0.20 -38.03 7.28
N LEU A 562 0.92 -38.64 7.68
CA LEU A 562 1.71 -39.50 6.81
C LEU A 562 0.92 -40.74 6.34
N GLN A 563 0.14 -41.35 7.24
CA GLN A 563 -0.71 -42.49 6.91
C GLN A 563 -1.75 -42.13 5.83
N VAL A 564 -2.51 -41.05 6.04
CA VAL A 564 -3.54 -40.62 5.09
C VAL A 564 -2.91 -40.16 3.77
N TYR A 565 -1.81 -39.42 3.83
CA TYR A 565 -1.13 -38.92 2.63
C TYR A 565 -0.64 -40.07 1.74
N GLY A 566 -0.07 -41.13 2.34
CA GLY A 566 0.39 -42.32 1.62
C GLY A 566 -0.73 -43.13 0.94
N SER A 567 -1.99 -42.94 1.34
CA SER A 567 -3.18 -43.58 0.75
C SER A 567 -4.02 -42.61 -0.10
N SER A 568 -3.51 -41.40 -0.36
CA SER A 568 -4.21 -40.36 -1.13
C SER A 568 -3.79 -40.37 -2.60
N TRP A 569 -4.58 -39.72 -3.46
CA TRP A 569 -4.27 -39.49 -4.88
C TRP A 569 -3.08 -38.56 -5.13
N LYS A 570 -2.48 -38.01 -4.06
CA LYS A 570 -1.45 -36.98 -4.17
C LYS A 570 -0.08 -37.60 -4.47
N ARG A 571 0.73 -36.86 -5.21
CA ARG A 571 2.13 -37.24 -5.45
C ARG A 571 2.91 -37.23 -4.13
N PRO A 572 3.90 -38.13 -3.97
CA PRO A 572 4.79 -38.11 -2.81
C PRO A 572 5.39 -36.73 -2.59
N GLU A 573 5.53 -36.33 -1.32
CA GLU A 573 6.11 -35.04 -0.96
C GLU A 573 7.57 -34.97 -1.42
N PRO A 574 7.98 -33.95 -2.19
CA PRO A 574 9.38 -33.80 -2.58
C PRO A 574 10.26 -33.39 -1.39
N PHE A 575 9.66 -32.87 -0.31
CA PHE A 575 10.32 -32.49 0.93
C PHE A 575 9.55 -33.14 2.10
N PRO A 576 9.87 -34.39 2.48
CA PRO A 576 9.08 -35.16 3.44
C PRO A 576 9.05 -34.53 4.84
N ASP A 577 10.11 -33.82 5.22
CA ASP A 577 10.24 -33.22 6.56
C ASP A 577 9.55 -31.84 6.68
N PHE A 578 9.14 -31.23 5.56
CA PHE A 578 8.57 -29.88 5.58
C PHE A 578 7.27 -29.81 6.37
N ILE A 579 6.31 -30.69 6.08
CA ILE A 579 5.00 -30.69 6.76
C ILE A 579 5.14 -31.10 8.24
N PRO A 580 5.83 -32.21 8.60
CA PRO A 580 6.08 -32.53 10.00
C PRO A 580 6.75 -31.39 10.79
N GLY A 581 7.76 -30.74 10.19
CA GLY A 581 8.41 -29.58 10.79
C GLY A 581 7.46 -28.39 10.98
N LEU A 582 6.58 -28.16 10.01
CA LEU A 582 5.56 -27.11 10.07
C LEU A 582 4.53 -27.36 11.17
N LEU A 583 4.03 -28.61 11.28
CA LEU A 583 3.09 -29.01 12.34
C LEU A 583 3.67 -28.71 13.73
N MET A 584 4.88 -29.21 14.01
CA MET A 584 5.53 -28.96 15.31
C MET A 584 5.76 -27.47 15.57
N THR A 585 6.28 -26.74 14.57
CA THR A 585 6.61 -25.31 14.71
C THR A 585 5.36 -24.47 15.04
N TYR A 586 4.23 -24.71 14.36
CA TYR A 586 3.02 -23.92 14.58
C TYR A 586 2.18 -24.42 15.75
N ALA A 587 2.31 -25.69 16.17
CA ALA A 587 1.74 -26.17 17.42
C ALA A 587 2.39 -25.48 18.63
N GLN A 588 3.71 -25.30 18.61
CA GLN A 588 4.45 -24.56 19.66
C GLN A 588 4.02 -23.10 19.78
N ARG A 589 3.51 -22.52 18.70
CA ARG A 589 3.01 -21.14 18.65
C ARG A 589 1.52 -21.03 19.02
N GLY A 590 0.82 -22.15 19.18
CA GLY A 590 -0.65 -22.17 19.37
C GLY A 590 -1.44 -21.81 18.11
N GLU A 591 -0.77 -21.70 16.97
CA GLU A 591 -1.30 -21.24 15.68
C GLU A 591 -1.75 -22.39 14.78
N LEU A 592 -1.52 -23.65 15.18
CA LEU A 592 -1.89 -24.83 14.40
C LEU A 592 -3.34 -25.27 14.65
N ARG A 593 -4.04 -25.63 13.58
CA ARG A 593 -5.28 -26.41 13.60
C ARG A 593 -5.15 -27.59 12.65
N LEU A 594 -4.73 -28.76 13.16
CA LEU A 594 -4.67 -30.00 12.38
C LEU A 594 -5.93 -30.82 12.64
N GLY A 595 -6.87 -30.79 11.70
CA GLY A 595 -8.05 -31.64 11.78
C GLY A 595 -7.76 -33.05 11.28
N VAL A 596 -8.30 -34.05 11.99
CA VAL A 596 -8.24 -35.46 11.62
C VAL A 596 -9.66 -36.02 11.62
N ALA A 597 -10.08 -36.59 10.50
CA ALA A 597 -11.31 -37.39 10.43
C ALA A 597 -10.93 -38.86 10.59
N ARG A 598 -11.56 -39.54 11.55
CA ARG A 598 -11.35 -40.97 11.80
C ARG A 598 -12.61 -41.75 11.48
N LEU A 599 -12.44 -42.97 10.98
CA LEU A 599 -13.52 -43.94 10.83
C LEU A 599 -13.13 -45.20 11.61
N GLN A 600 -13.90 -45.53 12.64
CA GLN A 600 -13.59 -46.66 13.53
C GLN A 600 -12.15 -46.60 14.10
N GLY A 601 -11.71 -45.39 14.49
CA GLY A 601 -10.36 -45.12 15.02
C GLY A 601 -9.26 -44.92 13.97
N ARG A 602 -9.45 -45.35 12.72
CA ARG A 602 -8.47 -45.17 11.63
C ARG A 602 -8.55 -43.76 11.03
N PRO A 603 -7.44 -43.01 10.86
CA PRO A 603 -7.47 -41.73 10.17
C PRO A 603 -7.77 -41.94 8.68
N VAL A 604 -8.77 -41.23 8.16
CA VAL A 604 -9.22 -41.30 6.76
C VAL A 604 -9.16 -39.96 6.03
N ALA A 605 -9.09 -38.84 6.75
CA ALA A 605 -8.75 -37.54 6.19
C ALA A 605 -7.98 -36.68 7.21
N VAL A 606 -7.13 -35.80 6.69
CA VAL A 606 -6.38 -34.82 7.47
C VAL A 606 -6.41 -33.47 6.76
N GLN A 607 -6.48 -32.40 7.54
CA GLN A 607 -6.42 -31.05 6.99
C GLN A 607 -5.65 -30.10 7.91
N LEU A 608 -4.64 -29.44 7.33
CA LEU A 608 -3.75 -28.50 8.00
C LEU A 608 -4.23 -27.07 7.78
N TRP A 609 -4.53 -26.37 8.87
CA TRP A 609 -4.83 -24.95 8.90
C TRP A 609 -3.84 -24.22 9.81
N LEU A 610 -3.42 -23.02 9.41
CA LEU A 610 -2.62 -22.11 10.24
C LEU A 610 -3.45 -20.87 10.57
N ILE A 611 -3.48 -20.47 11.84
CA ILE A 611 -4.27 -19.34 12.33
C ILE A 611 -3.35 -18.33 13.02
N GLY A 612 -3.40 -17.08 12.57
CA GLY A 612 -2.64 -15.98 13.16
C GLY A 612 -3.30 -14.64 12.90
N GLN A 613 -3.28 -13.74 13.88
CA GLN A 613 -3.76 -12.35 13.76
C GLN A 613 -5.17 -12.22 13.14
N GLY A 614 -6.10 -13.11 13.52
CA GLY A 614 -7.48 -13.09 13.03
C GLY A 614 -7.66 -13.65 11.61
N ARG A 615 -6.68 -14.38 11.07
CA ARG A 615 -6.72 -15.00 9.74
C ARG A 615 -6.47 -16.50 9.84
N ALA A 616 -7.26 -17.29 9.10
CA ALA A 616 -7.06 -18.73 8.95
C ALA A 616 -6.65 -19.08 7.51
N GLU A 617 -5.62 -19.92 7.36
CA GLU A 617 -5.07 -20.33 6.08
C GLU A 617 -5.19 -21.84 5.89
N ILE A 618 -5.83 -22.28 4.80
CA ILE A 618 -6.06 -23.69 4.50
C ILE A 618 -4.89 -24.21 3.65
N HIS A 619 -3.89 -24.83 4.29
CA HIS A 619 -2.64 -25.23 3.63
C HIS A 619 -2.76 -26.54 2.87
N LYS A 620 -3.29 -27.58 3.50
CA LYS A 620 -3.28 -28.91 2.90
C LYS A 620 -4.42 -29.78 3.38
N LEU A 621 -5.13 -30.38 2.43
CA LEU A 621 -6.11 -31.44 2.66
C LEU A 621 -5.61 -32.74 2.02
N ALA A 622 -5.72 -33.86 2.72
CA ALA A 622 -5.56 -35.19 2.15
C ALA A 622 -6.66 -36.12 2.70
N TYR A 623 -7.10 -37.07 1.89
CA TYR A 623 -7.99 -38.14 2.33
C TYR A 623 -7.63 -39.44 1.63
N ASP A 624 -7.93 -40.55 2.29
CA ASP A 624 -7.80 -41.90 1.77
C ASP A 624 -8.90 -42.14 0.73
N GLU A 625 -8.50 -42.43 -0.52
CA GLU A 625 -9.42 -42.54 -1.65
C GLU A 625 -10.48 -43.62 -1.46
N ALA A 626 -10.19 -44.66 -0.68
CA ALA A 626 -11.14 -45.73 -0.37
C ALA A 626 -12.39 -45.20 0.36
N PHE A 627 -12.28 -44.05 1.04
CA PHE A 627 -13.35 -43.47 1.84
C PHE A 627 -14.00 -42.24 1.18
N LYS A 628 -13.69 -41.95 -0.10
CA LYS A 628 -14.22 -40.76 -0.83
C LYS A 628 -15.76 -40.68 -0.84
N GLN A 629 -16.44 -41.81 -0.74
CA GLN A 629 -17.90 -41.92 -0.68
C GLN A 629 -18.55 -41.23 0.54
N PHE A 630 -17.77 -40.99 1.60
CA PHE A 630 -18.18 -40.24 2.78
C PHE A 630 -17.88 -38.75 2.67
N SER A 631 -17.20 -38.30 1.60
CA SER A 631 -16.73 -36.92 1.43
C SER A 631 -15.96 -36.38 2.66
N PRO A 632 -15.01 -37.15 3.24
CA PRO A 632 -14.43 -36.82 4.54
C PRO A 632 -13.66 -35.49 4.51
N GLY A 633 -13.09 -35.10 3.37
CA GLY A 633 -12.44 -33.79 3.22
C GLY A 633 -13.38 -32.59 3.34
N SER A 634 -14.57 -32.65 2.72
CA SER A 634 -15.58 -31.58 2.83
C SER A 634 -16.15 -31.48 4.24
N LEU A 635 -16.38 -32.63 4.89
CA LEU A 635 -16.84 -32.67 6.28
C LEU A 635 -15.78 -32.11 7.22
N LEU A 636 -14.51 -32.48 7.02
CA LEU A 636 -13.41 -31.97 7.82
C LEU A 636 -13.21 -30.46 7.61
N THR A 637 -13.38 -29.97 6.38
CA THR A 637 -13.36 -28.52 6.09
C THR A 637 -14.49 -27.80 6.84
N ALA A 638 -15.73 -28.32 6.82
CA ALA A 638 -16.84 -27.74 7.59
C ALA A 638 -16.56 -27.71 9.09
N PHE A 639 -16.00 -28.81 9.63
CA PHE A 639 -15.67 -28.95 11.04
C PHE A 639 -14.65 -27.89 11.49
N ILE A 640 -13.52 -27.75 10.78
CA ILE A 640 -12.49 -26.77 11.13
C ILE A 640 -12.98 -25.34 10.86
N MET A 641 -13.70 -25.10 9.77
CA MET A 641 -14.29 -23.79 9.45
C MET A 641 -15.21 -23.30 10.57
N ARG A 642 -16.09 -24.18 11.07
CA ARG A 642 -16.96 -23.84 12.20
C ARG A 642 -16.15 -23.47 13.44
N HIS A 643 -15.12 -24.26 13.78
CA HIS A 643 -14.25 -23.95 14.91
C HIS A 643 -13.53 -22.61 14.72
N ALA A 644 -12.99 -22.34 13.53
CA ALA A 644 -12.30 -21.09 13.23
C ALA A 644 -13.22 -19.86 13.37
N ILE A 645 -14.50 -20.01 12.99
CA ILE A 645 -15.50 -18.93 13.08
C ILE A 645 -15.97 -18.73 14.52
N GLU A 646 -16.35 -19.80 15.21
CA GLU A 646 -17.01 -19.72 16.51
C GLU A 646 -16.02 -19.56 17.67
N GLN A 647 -14.86 -20.23 17.60
CA GLN A 647 -13.88 -20.31 18.69
C GLN A 647 -12.69 -19.38 18.43
N ASP A 648 -12.06 -19.48 17.25
CA ASP A 648 -10.90 -18.63 16.92
C ASP A 648 -11.31 -17.21 16.49
N GLN A 649 -12.59 -17.00 16.18
CA GLN A 649 -13.18 -15.71 15.78
C GLN A 649 -12.39 -15.02 14.66
N VAL A 650 -11.98 -15.81 13.67
CA VAL A 650 -11.21 -15.27 12.54
C VAL A 650 -12.04 -14.33 11.70
N GLN A 651 -11.42 -13.24 11.24
CA GLN A 651 -12.01 -12.24 10.36
C GLN A 651 -11.85 -12.59 8.89
N THR A 652 -10.88 -13.46 8.56
CA THR A 652 -10.59 -13.91 7.20
C THR A 652 -10.25 -15.39 7.16
N VAL A 653 -10.76 -16.11 6.16
CA VAL A 653 -10.35 -17.49 5.82
C VAL A 653 -9.83 -17.54 4.39
N ASP A 654 -8.67 -18.14 4.14
CA ASP A 654 -7.99 -18.11 2.84
C ASP A 654 -7.60 -19.51 2.33
N TYR A 655 -7.98 -19.82 1.08
CA TYR A 655 -7.70 -21.10 0.38
C TYR A 655 -6.38 -21.12 -0.40
N LEU A 656 -5.58 -20.07 -0.25
CA LEU A 656 -4.21 -19.95 -0.72
C LEU A 656 -4.07 -20.11 -2.24
N ILE A 657 -3.48 -21.20 -2.73
CA ILE A 657 -3.02 -21.35 -4.12
C ILE A 657 -4.05 -22.12 -4.95
N GLY A 658 -4.56 -21.55 -6.03
CA GLY A 658 -5.31 -22.25 -7.09
C GLY A 658 -6.74 -21.75 -7.28
N ASP A 659 -7.26 -21.91 -8.51
CA ASP A 659 -8.58 -21.45 -8.98
C ASP A 659 -9.63 -22.58 -9.08
N ASP A 660 -9.45 -23.67 -8.33
CA ASP A 660 -10.34 -24.84 -8.42
C ASP A 660 -11.80 -24.50 -8.07
N ASP A 661 -12.76 -24.98 -8.85
CA ASP A 661 -14.19 -24.65 -8.70
C ASP A 661 -14.74 -24.91 -7.29
N TYR A 662 -14.30 -25.99 -6.63
CA TYR A 662 -14.79 -26.31 -5.28
C TYR A 662 -14.42 -25.23 -4.25
N LYS A 663 -13.38 -24.43 -4.48
CA LYS A 663 -13.02 -23.33 -3.56
C LYS A 663 -14.07 -22.22 -3.59
N ARG A 664 -14.68 -21.99 -4.75
CA ARG A 664 -15.79 -21.04 -4.93
C ARG A 664 -17.03 -21.49 -4.14
N ASP A 665 -17.21 -22.78 -3.92
CA ASP A 665 -18.30 -23.27 -3.07
C ASP A 665 -18.13 -22.79 -1.61
N TRP A 666 -16.88 -22.67 -1.14
CA TRP A 666 -16.58 -22.24 0.24
C TRP A 666 -16.32 -20.74 0.38
N MET A 667 -15.86 -20.07 -0.67
CA MET A 667 -15.40 -18.68 -0.62
C MET A 667 -16.35 -17.75 -1.38
N ASN A 668 -16.16 -16.43 -1.27
CA ASN A 668 -16.96 -15.44 -1.99
C ASN A 668 -16.12 -14.48 -2.83
N THR A 669 -14.81 -14.42 -2.57
CA THR A 669 -13.93 -13.44 -3.18
C THR A 669 -12.72 -14.12 -3.78
N ARG A 670 -12.35 -13.66 -4.98
CA ARG A 670 -11.19 -14.13 -5.74
C ARG A 670 -10.20 -12.98 -5.88
N ARG A 671 -8.91 -13.26 -5.73
CA ARG A 671 -7.81 -12.30 -5.94
C ARG A 671 -6.67 -12.96 -6.70
N GLU A 672 -5.88 -12.16 -7.40
CA GLU A 672 -4.73 -12.65 -8.15
C GLU A 672 -3.44 -12.56 -7.31
N ARG A 673 -2.50 -13.46 -7.58
CA ARG A 673 -1.12 -13.37 -7.10
C ARG A 673 -0.17 -13.30 -8.28
N TRP A 674 0.81 -12.41 -8.15
CA TRP A 674 1.70 -12.01 -9.24
C TRP A 674 3.15 -12.11 -8.82
N GLY A 675 4.03 -12.31 -9.79
CA GLY A 675 5.46 -12.24 -9.59
C GLY A 675 6.07 -11.09 -10.38
N VAL A 676 7.28 -10.75 -9.96
CA VAL A 676 8.11 -9.70 -10.55
C VAL A 676 9.44 -10.31 -10.96
N ILE A 677 9.87 -10.05 -12.19
CA ILE A 677 11.23 -10.37 -12.64
C ILE A 677 11.92 -9.10 -13.16
N ALA A 678 13.10 -8.83 -12.62
CA ALA A 678 13.96 -7.74 -13.03
C ALA A 678 15.24 -8.28 -13.67
N TYR A 679 15.65 -7.72 -14.81
CA TYR A 679 16.85 -8.14 -15.52
C TYR A 679 17.97 -7.11 -15.39
N ASN A 680 19.21 -7.57 -15.31
CA ASN A 680 20.39 -6.70 -15.35
C ASN A 680 20.96 -6.64 -16.78
N PRO A 681 20.71 -5.57 -17.56
CA PRO A 681 21.16 -5.48 -18.94
C PRO A 681 22.69 -5.36 -19.06
N ARG A 682 23.39 -5.03 -17.96
CA ARG A 682 24.87 -4.95 -17.93
C ARG A 682 25.55 -6.32 -17.89
N ARG A 683 24.79 -7.41 -17.80
CA ARG A 683 25.31 -8.79 -17.80
C ARG A 683 24.72 -9.53 -18.99
N LEU A 684 25.56 -10.24 -19.74
CA LEU A 684 25.15 -10.94 -20.96
C LEU A 684 23.93 -11.85 -20.74
N ALA A 685 23.96 -12.69 -19.71
CA ALA A 685 22.83 -13.57 -19.39
C ALA A 685 21.56 -12.80 -18.96
N GLY A 686 21.72 -11.62 -18.33
CA GLY A 686 20.61 -10.72 -18.01
C GLY A 686 20.03 -10.04 -19.24
N LEU A 687 20.88 -9.57 -20.16
CA LEU A 687 20.47 -8.97 -21.44
C LEU A 687 19.74 -9.99 -22.34
N LEU A 688 20.25 -11.21 -22.45
CA LEU A 688 19.58 -12.29 -23.19
C LEU A 688 18.22 -12.63 -22.57
N GLY A 689 18.14 -12.64 -21.22
CA GLY A 689 16.88 -12.81 -20.50
C GLY A 689 15.87 -11.70 -20.80
N LEU A 690 16.31 -10.44 -20.77
CA LEU A 690 15.53 -9.26 -21.12
C LEU A 690 14.98 -9.33 -22.55
N LEU A 691 15.85 -9.60 -23.54
CA LEU A 691 15.46 -9.70 -24.94
C LEU A 691 14.43 -10.82 -25.16
N ARG A 692 14.64 -11.98 -24.54
CA ARG A 692 13.70 -13.11 -24.61
C ARG A 692 12.34 -12.75 -24.03
N GLU A 693 12.30 -12.05 -22.90
CA GLU A 693 11.05 -11.61 -22.27
C GLU A 693 10.30 -10.60 -23.15
N MET A 694 11.02 -9.64 -23.75
CA MET A 694 10.45 -8.66 -24.68
C MET A 694 9.86 -9.32 -25.93
N LEU A 695 10.60 -10.22 -26.58
CA LEU A 695 10.15 -10.98 -27.74
C LEU A 695 8.91 -11.83 -27.41
N GLY A 696 8.94 -12.56 -26.29
CA GLY A 696 7.84 -13.40 -25.84
C GLY A 696 6.55 -12.61 -25.53
N ARG A 697 6.66 -11.33 -25.15
CA ARG A 697 5.49 -10.45 -24.93
C ARG A 697 4.98 -9.82 -26.23
N ALA A 698 5.87 -9.39 -27.11
CA ALA A 698 5.50 -8.85 -28.42
C ALA A 698 4.71 -9.90 -29.24
N ILE A 699 5.17 -11.15 -29.23
CA ILE A 699 4.46 -12.27 -29.88
C ILE A 699 3.08 -12.48 -29.24
N ARG A 700 2.99 -12.48 -27.91
CA ARG A 700 1.71 -12.65 -27.19
C ARG A 700 0.73 -11.49 -27.41
N SER A 701 1.20 -10.27 -27.68
CA SER A 701 0.32 -9.13 -28.00
C SER A 701 -0.22 -9.14 -29.43
N LEU A 702 0.44 -9.87 -30.34
CA LEU A 702 0.01 -10.02 -31.73
C LEU A 702 -1.01 -11.14 -31.92
N TRP A 703 -1.12 -12.06 -30.95
CA TRP A 703 -2.19 -13.03 -30.88
C TRP A 703 -3.32 -12.46 -30.00
N PRO A 704 -4.51 -12.16 -30.55
CA PRO A 704 -5.65 -11.88 -29.71
C PRO A 704 -5.83 -13.07 -28.78
N ARG A 705 -5.95 -12.81 -27.47
CA ARG A 705 -6.48 -13.82 -26.55
C ARG A 705 -7.83 -14.25 -27.11
N SER A 706 -7.90 -15.41 -27.75
CA SER A 706 -9.16 -16.12 -27.86
C SER A 706 -9.67 -16.23 -26.43
N ALA A 707 -10.88 -15.70 -26.20
CA ALA A 707 -11.61 -15.95 -24.97
C ALA A 707 -11.69 -17.48 -24.83
N GLY A 708 -10.82 -18.04 -24.00
CA GLY A 708 -10.55 -19.46 -23.93
C GLY A 708 -10.90 -19.96 -22.54
N SER A 709 -12.06 -20.60 -22.49
CA SER A 709 -12.57 -21.56 -21.49
C SER A 709 -12.67 -21.09 -20.04
N ALA A 710 -13.92 -20.89 -19.64
CA ALA A 710 -14.45 -20.81 -18.28
C ALA A 710 -14.02 -21.95 -17.36
#